data_AF-A0A1M3CVD1-F1
#
_entry.id   AF-A0A1M3CVD1-F1
#
_cell.length_a   1.000
_cell.length_b   1.000
_cell.length_c   1.000
_cell.angle_alpha   90.00
_cell.angle_beta   90.00
_cell.angle_gamma   90.00
#
_symmetry.space_group_name_H-M   'P 1'
#
loop_
_entity.id
_entity.type
_entity.pdbx_description
1 polymer ?
#
loop_
_entity_poly.entity_id
_entity_poly.type
_entity_poly.pdbx_seq_one_letter_code
_entity_poly.pdbx_strand_id
1 'polypeptide(L)'
;MSIHQQPGFFDYVHSSGNSVNNLFESYFFYEGISGKLGGHKFELIDKEGHIKAEQLSKELTVKDVIINIVKGLSLLTLIIPLGMYIGKMLNRQNRHYTVIKNSSADKVHEATKEWKKGFIENVQNTKSVAADLIKSRKQETATQASEALNLIEQIKIKTRRRDPKDFQMELVKQSEREQVYVGKYQGTPFKIIAYPKYKMTRWVFENKGIEINEYAKGAYHGPKVEGFIERQSIITGAAKRKIETFPVEDQTQLLAALKKLEDDFLLEMHEPKYYIEPDIIQGTQKQTAEEYYQAKHQMSEKLVAQYFKDVQSLIHHYVKIRNPKDKFSIQHLEKAEKEFILERGRPSILNTYFIEGSEKQFFSMQKPASTENNQGLAVRPFLPSSIRDRQGLANYVITTFGTLNKTGGTYDTDVQFEAIRHSSYPPIAVKKAHERWAMACKNCKNVLTDLAQGVLKYHPDIKTSPEEPLSIPLRSMILLTPKKIDFLRNREKLIMGKWIGESETAQLEECALALNMFNQRVLPLNVNGKEVWIKADISFLNMGSNPLAVKAGYARLLDDAETLKGYNAKGYMEFEQEVFSYLHSHLGESSALNKLREKIHGFNREKVELETLIKENDVSELYQQLEVEMENYLADPQTKTKDSIDRIKDSIHKREKLIYDKYADYVSLKSRAYREQREEYRDLFKELKNERGTTTQPELERIKNLIIKFEKAMDIYHTQAFSRADFILDFQVLYIEIQEMMSNFVEFFCKSAEDRTGRVDDKVQENKIFESIYGYSPSTPVHQQHINTWISPLVHQYSASQNNTEQNSGARGEQISSVINSHLPAKMGRKHAQMAKRVVLKAKKISPSENFKRILEDISVNMPFPSTEPNR
;
A
#
# COMPACT_ATOMS: atom_id res chain seq x y z
N MET A 1 20.37 -28.89 -18.58
CA MET A 1 19.01 -28.36 -18.81
C MET A 1 19.16 -26.91 -19.21
N SER A 2 18.89 -26.56 -20.48
CA SER A 2 18.93 -25.16 -20.92
C SER A 2 17.73 -24.43 -20.32
N ILE A 3 17.99 -23.54 -19.37
CA ILE A 3 16.98 -22.62 -18.85
C ILE A 3 16.78 -21.57 -19.94
N HIS A 4 15.74 -21.73 -20.77
CA HIS A 4 15.22 -20.58 -21.49
C HIS A 4 14.71 -19.61 -20.43
N GLN A 5 15.47 -18.54 -20.18
CA GLN A 5 15.03 -17.43 -19.36
C GLN A 5 13.83 -16.80 -20.06
N GLN A 6 12.63 -17.20 -19.62
CA GLN A 6 11.47 -16.35 -19.83
C GLN A 6 11.70 -15.06 -19.02
N PRO A 7 11.36 -13.88 -19.57
CA PRO A 7 11.43 -12.62 -18.83
C PRO A 7 10.82 -12.74 -17.43
N GLY A 8 11.36 -12.04 -16.44
CA GLY A 8 10.81 -12.05 -15.09
C GLY A 8 9.45 -11.35 -15.04
N PHE A 9 8.63 -11.62 -14.01
CA PHE A 9 7.33 -10.97 -13.82
C PHE A 9 7.40 -9.41 -13.85
N PHE A 10 8.53 -8.79 -13.50
CA PHE A 10 8.67 -7.34 -13.55
C PHE A 10 9.25 -6.79 -14.86
N ASP A 11 9.86 -7.61 -15.72
CA ASP A 11 10.03 -7.25 -17.13
C ASP A 11 8.64 -7.14 -17.81
N TYR A 12 7.70 -7.96 -17.34
CA TYR A 12 6.30 -7.97 -17.75
C TYR A 12 5.46 -6.83 -17.12
N VAL A 13 5.70 -6.46 -15.86
CA VAL A 13 4.97 -5.38 -15.15
C VAL A 13 5.51 -3.97 -15.43
N HIS A 14 6.84 -3.76 -15.56
CA HIS A 14 7.38 -2.42 -15.86
C HIS A 14 6.97 -1.89 -17.24
N SER A 15 6.55 -2.76 -18.17
CA SER A 15 6.01 -2.37 -19.47
C SER A 15 4.49 -2.12 -19.46
N SER A 16 3.76 -2.39 -18.37
CA SER A 16 2.29 -2.43 -18.41
C SER A 16 1.57 -2.05 -17.09
N GLY A 17 1.88 -0.88 -16.54
CA GLY A 17 1.26 -0.30 -15.33
C GLY A 17 -0.27 -0.12 -15.31
N ASN A 18 -1.06 -0.72 -16.20
CA ASN A 18 -2.46 -0.36 -16.47
C ASN A 18 -3.44 -0.50 -15.29
N SER A 19 -3.22 -1.36 -14.29
CA SER A 19 -4.18 -1.48 -13.17
C SER A 19 -3.95 -0.46 -12.05
N VAL A 20 -2.69 -0.12 -11.79
CA VAL A 20 -2.26 0.99 -10.93
C VAL A 20 -2.56 2.30 -11.65
N ASN A 21 -2.26 2.36 -12.95
CA ASN A 21 -2.62 3.47 -13.83
C ASN A 21 -4.12 3.71 -13.83
N ASN A 22 -5.04 2.73 -13.87
CA ASN A 22 -6.48 3.06 -13.82
C ASN A 22 -6.90 3.83 -12.54
N LEU A 23 -6.30 3.52 -11.39
CA LEU A 23 -6.54 4.22 -10.13
C LEU A 23 -5.85 5.59 -10.13
N PHE A 24 -4.63 5.68 -10.63
CA PHE A 24 -3.86 6.94 -10.72
C PHE A 24 -4.35 7.88 -11.82
N GLU A 25 -4.72 7.35 -12.97
CA GLU A 25 -5.47 8.03 -14.03
C GLU A 25 -6.76 8.58 -13.47
N SER A 26 -7.50 7.81 -12.65
CA SER A 26 -8.64 8.36 -11.92
C SER A 26 -8.18 9.46 -10.94
N TYR A 27 -7.15 9.22 -10.13
CA TYR A 27 -6.66 10.17 -9.13
C TYR A 27 -6.19 11.50 -9.73
N PHE A 28 -5.21 11.52 -10.63
CA PHE A 28 -4.63 12.74 -11.23
C PHE A 28 -5.64 13.53 -12.03
N PHE A 29 -6.57 12.81 -12.63
CA PHE A 29 -7.71 13.40 -13.27
C PHE A 29 -8.63 14.15 -12.30
N TYR A 30 -8.79 13.64 -11.08
CA TYR A 30 -9.53 14.31 -10.01
C TYR A 30 -8.69 15.31 -9.19
N GLU A 31 -7.36 15.19 -9.13
CA GLU A 31 -6.48 16.10 -8.37
C GLU A 31 -6.49 17.55 -8.92
N GLY A 32 -6.72 17.70 -10.24
CA GLY A 32 -6.97 19.01 -10.85
C GLY A 32 -8.15 19.78 -10.24
N ILE A 33 -9.04 19.09 -9.51
CA ILE A 33 -10.11 19.65 -8.68
C ILE A 33 -9.61 19.99 -7.27
N SER A 34 -8.81 19.13 -6.65
CA SER A 34 -8.20 19.35 -5.31
C SER A 34 -7.38 20.64 -5.25
N GLY A 35 -6.61 20.92 -6.31
CA GLY A 35 -5.85 22.17 -6.45
C GLY A 35 -6.70 23.45 -6.50
N LYS A 36 -8.00 23.36 -6.88
CA LYS A 36 -8.95 24.49 -6.85
C LYS A 36 -9.63 24.67 -5.49
N LEU A 37 -9.67 23.62 -4.68
CA LEU A 37 -10.28 23.59 -3.35
C LEU A 37 -9.26 23.73 -2.20
N GLY A 38 -7.97 23.86 -2.52
CA GLY A 38 -6.90 24.06 -1.53
C GLY A 38 -6.31 22.78 -0.94
N GLY A 39 -6.46 21.61 -1.57
CA GLY A 39 -5.99 20.31 -1.04
C GLY A 39 -4.49 20.18 -0.80
N HIS A 40 -3.67 21.13 -1.28
CA HIS A 40 -2.24 21.28 -0.89
C HIS A 40 -1.87 22.69 -0.40
N LYS A 41 -2.86 23.55 -0.08
CA LYS A 41 -2.67 24.94 0.39
C LYS A 41 -3.45 25.22 1.69
N PHE A 42 -3.28 24.37 2.69
CA PHE A 42 -3.64 24.70 4.08
C PHE A 42 -2.42 25.21 4.88
N GLU A 43 -1.51 25.93 4.23
CA GLU A 43 -0.76 26.98 4.91
C GLU A 43 -1.59 28.25 4.80
N LEU A 44 -1.76 28.94 5.94
CA LEU A 44 -2.48 30.19 6.08
C LEU A 44 -2.17 31.16 4.91
N ILE A 45 -3.01 31.18 3.89
CA ILE A 45 -3.10 32.33 2.99
C ILE A 45 -4.04 33.28 3.69
N ASP A 46 -3.40 34.17 4.43
CA ASP A 46 -4.00 35.40 4.92
C ASP A 46 -4.79 36.07 3.79
N LYS A 47 -5.92 36.69 4.15
CA LYS A 47 -6.98 37.17 3.24
C LYS A 47 -6.52 38.17 2.14
N GLU A 48 -5.25 38.57 2.11
CA GLU A 48 -4.67 39.52 1.16
C GLU A 48 -4.20 38.90 -0.17
N GLY A 49 -3.90 37.60 -0.22
CA GLY A 49 -3.33 36.95 -1.42
C GLY A 49 -4.33 36.72 -2.56
N HIS A 50 -5.58 36.42 -2.23
CA HIS A 50 -6.64 36.18 -3.23
C HIS A 50 -7.10 37.49 -3.90
N ILE A 51 -7.08 38.61 -3.19
CA ILE A 51 -7.46 39.92 -3.74
C ILE A 51 -6.44 40.39 -4.79
N LYS A 52 -5.14 40.15 -4.57
CA LYS A 52 -4.08 40.54 -5.52
C LYS A 52 -4.05 39.70 -6.80
N ALA A 53 -4.31 38.38 -6.74
CA ALA A 53 -4.30 37.52 -7.92
C ALA A 53 -5.57 37.70 -8.80
N GLU A 54 -6.70 37.99 -8.18
CA GLU A 54 -7.94 38.29 -8.89
C GLU A 54 -7.94 39.71 -9.49
N GLN A 55 -7.24 40.67 -8.87
CA GLN A 55 -6.95 41.98 -9.47
C GLN A 55 -5.96 41.87 -10.64
N LEU A 56 -4.84 41.12 -10.51
CA LEU A 56 -3.87 40.96 -11.60
C LEU A 56 -4.45 40.22 -12.83
N SER A 57 -5.36 39.26 -12.62
CA SER A 57 -5.98 38.52 -13.74
C SER A 57 -7.11 39.30 -14.42
N LYS A 58 -7.71 40.29 -13.76
CA LYS A 58 -8.68 41.21 -14.36
C LYS A 58 -8.03 42.39 -15.11
N GLU A 59 -6.76 42.71 -14.83
CA GLU A 59 -6.06 43.84 -15.45
C GLU A 59 -5.18 43.49 -16.67
N LEU A 60 -4.91 42.21 -16.94
CA LEU A 60 -4.15 41.78 -18.13
C LEU A 60 -5.08 41.26 -19.21
N THR A 61 -5.52 42.15 -20.11
CA THR A 61 -6.26 41.71 -21.29
C THR A 61 -5.32 41.03 -22.28
N VAL A 62 -5.83 40.06 -23.08
CA VAL A 62 -5.07 39.41 -24.16
C VAL A 62 -4.41 40.43 -25.10
N LYS A 63 -5.03 41.60 -25.23
CA LYS A 63 -4.51 42.75 -25.98
C LYS A 63 -3.20 43.27 -25.37
N ASP A 64 -3.07 43.32 -24.05
CA ASP A 64 -1.88 43.81 -23.34
C ASP A 64 -0.70 42.82 -23.41
N VAL A 65 -0.99 41.52 -23.36
CA VAL A 65 0.01 40.47 -23.55
C VAL A 65 0.53 40.46 -24.98
N ILE A 66 -0.36 40.59 -25.98
CA ILE A 66 0.05 40.71 -27.40
C ILE A 66 0.84 42.00 -27.62
N ILE A 67 0.41 43.13 -27.05
CA ILE A 67 1.14 44.41 -27.15
C ILE A 67 2.53 44.29 -26.51
N ASN A 68 2.66 43.61 -25.37
CA ASN A 68 3.94 43.45 -24.68
C ASN A 68 4.87 42.43 -25.37
N ILE A 69 4.33 41.37 -25.97
CA ILE A 69 5.11 40.43 -26.81
C ILE A 69 5.57 41.13 -28.10
N VAL A 70 4.71 41.93 -28.73
CA VAL A 70 5.07 42.72 -29.92
C VAL A 70 6.09 43.82 -29.56
N LYS A 71 5.97 44.46 -28.40
CA LYS A 71 6.98 45.41 -27.88
C LYS A 71 8.32 44.72 -27.54
N GLY A 72 8.29 43.53 -26.96
CA GLY A 72 9.49 42.74 -26.64
C GLY A 72 10.21 42.24 -27.90
N LEU A 73 9.45 41.74 -28.88
CA LEU A 73 10.00 41.30 -30.17
C LEU A 73 10.53 42.47 -31.01
N SER A 74 9.86 43.63 -31.00
CA SER A 74 10.38 44.83 -31.68
C SER A 74 11.65 45.39 -31.00
N LEU A 75 11.78 45.26 -29.67
CA LEU A 75 13.02 45.57 -28.96
C LEU A 75 14.18 44.63 -29.36
N LEU A 76 13.94 43.32 -29.38
CA LEU A 76 14.99 42.32 -29.64
C LEU A 76 15.39 42.24 -31.12
N THR A 77 14.47 42.47 -32.05
CA THR A 77 14.72 42.22 -33.48
C THR A 77 14.96 43.46 -34.31
N LEU A 78 14.59 44.65 -33.83
CA LEU A 78 14.75 45.90 -34.57
C LEU A 78 15.75 46.84 -33.86
N ILE A 79 15.64 47.00 -32.55
CA ILE A 79 16.48 47.94 -31.79
C ILE A 79 17.88 47.39 -31.58
N ILE A 80 18.06 46.09 -31.33
CA ILE A 80 19.40 45.50 -31.12
C ILE A 80 20.23 45.46 -32.41
N PRO A 81 19.74 44.97 -33.57
CA PRO A 81 20.53 44.98 -34.81
C PRO A 81 20.79 46.40 -35.32
N LEU A 82 19.82 47.30 -35.19
CA LEU A 82 19.99 48.71 -35.53
C LEU A 82 20.99 49.39 -34.59
N GLY A 83 20.97 49.08 -33.29
CA GLY A 83 21.94 49.53 -32.30
C GLY A 83 23.35 49.00 -32.56
N MET A 84 23.49 47.74 -32.97
CA MET A 84 24.78 47.15 -33.39
C MET A 84 25.29 47.75 -34.70
N TYR A 85 24.39 48.05 -35.65
CA TYR A 85 24.74 48.69 -36.92
C TYR A 85 25.14 50.17 -36.71
N ILE A 86 24.37 50.92 -35.91
CA ILE A 86 24.71 52.28 -35.48
C ILE A 86 26.02 52.28 -34.68
N GLY A 87 26.23 51.31 -33.80
CA GLY A 87 27.48 51.12 -33.08
C GLY A 87 28.68 50.86 -34.01
N LYS A 88 28.53 50.05 -35.06
CA LYS A 88 29.55 49.87 -36.10
C LYS A 88 29.78 51.16 -36.90
N MET A 89 28.73 51.93 -37.18
CA MET A 89 28.84 53.21 -37.90
C MET A 89 29.58 54.27 -37.06
N LEU A 90 29.24 54.38 -35.78
CA LEU A 90 29.89 55.27 -34.81
C LEU A 90 31.35 54.87 -34.57
N ASN A 91 31.67 53.57 -34.54
CA ASN A 91 33.04 53.09 -34.40
C ASN A 91 33.89 53.37 -35.67
N ARG A 92 33.28 53.32 -36.87
CA ARG A 92 33.92 53.80 -38.12
C ARG A 92 34.10 55.33 -38.13
N GLN A 93 33.12 56.09 -37.62
CA GLN A 93 33.25 57.54 -37.48
C GLN A 93 34.36 57.92 -36.50
N ASN A 94 34.49 57.23 -35.36
CA ASN A 94 35.58 57.46 -34.40
C ASN A 94 36.96 57.19 -35.03
N ARG A 95 37.10 56.13 -35.86
CA ARG A 95 38.34 55.88 -36.60
C ARG A 95 38.68 56.98 -37.61
N HIS A 96 37.68 57.54 -38.29
CA HIS A 96 37.89 58.70 -39.17
C HIS A 96 38.20 59.99 -38.39
N TYR A 97 37.60 60.18 -37.22
CA TYR A 97 37.86 61.35 -36.36
C TYR A 97 39.30 61.36 -35.82
N THR A 98 39.87 60.18 -35.51
CA THR A 98 41.28 60.05 -35.10
C THR A 98 42.25 60.34 -36.25
N VAL A 99 41.88 60.06 -37.50
CA VAL A 99 42.67 60.39 -38.70
C VAL A 99 42.59 61.88 -39.02
N ILE A 100 41.43 62.51 -38.81
CA ILE A 100 41.21 63.96 -39.01
C ILE A 100 41.97 64.79 -37.96
N LYS A 101 42.10 64.31 -36.71
CA LYS A 101 42.83 65.00 -35.64
C LYS A 101 44.35 65.13 -35.87
N ASN A 102 44.92 64.31 -36.77
CA ASN A 102 46.36 64.25 -37.05
C ASN A 102 46.74 64.69 -38.48
N SER A 103 45.83 65.34 -39.22
CA SER A 103 46.02 65.72 -40.63
C SER A 103 45.99 67.24 -40.83
N SER A 104 46.75 67.77 -41.79
CA SER A 104 46.78 69.21 -42.12
C SER A 104 45.45 69.69 -42.71
N ALA A 105 45.13 70.99 -42.51
CA ALA A 105 43.83 71.59 -42.78
C ALA A 105 43.27 71.35 -44.21
N ASP A 106 44.14 71.27 -45.22
CA ASP A 106 43.73 71.07 -46.61
C ASP A 106 43.19 69.65 -46.89
N LYS A 107 43.66 68.64 -46.15
CA LYS A 107 43.19 67.24 -46.30
C LYS A 107 41.87 66.96 -45.59
N VAL A 108 41.49 67.80 -44.62
CA VAL A 108 40.22 67.67 -43.88
C VAL A 108 39.03 68.04 -44.78
N HIS A 109 39.21 68.97 -45.70
CA HIS A 109 38.11 69.42 -46.58
C HIS A 109 37.69 68.36 -47.62
N GLU A 110 38.65 67.65 -48.22
CA GLU A 110 38.36 66.54 -49.15
C GLU A 110 37.74 65.33 -48.45
N ALA A 111 38.29 64.92 -47.29
CA ALA A 111 37.77 63.80 -46.51
C ALA A 111 36.32 64.03 -46.04
N THR A 112 35.95 65.28 -45.73
CA THR A 112 34.59 65.63 -45.31
C THR A 112 33.59 65.56 -46.48
N LYS A 113 34.04 65.81 -47.71
CA LYS A 113 33.21 65.78 -48.91
C LYS A 113 32.90 64.34 -49.36
N GLU A 114 33.89 63.45 -49.32
CA GLU A 114 33.68 62.01 -49.55
C GLU A 114 32.83 61.37 -48.45
N TRP A 115 33.03 61.75 -47.19
CA TRP A 115 32.23 61.25 -46.07
C TRP A 115 30.75 61.63 -46.19
N LYS A 116 30.43 62.87 -46.59
CA LYS A 116 29.04 63.29 -46.83
C LYS A 116 28.39 62.51 -47.98
N LYS A 117 29.14 62.20 -49.04
CA LYS A 117 28.64 61.40 -50.16
C LYS A 117 28.35 59.96 -49.74
N GLY A 118 29.27 59.31 -49.03
CA GLY A 118 29.08 57.96 -48.51
C GLY A 118 28.02 57.84 -47.39
N PHE A 119 27.78 58.91 -46.62
CA PHE A 119 26.72 58.95 -45.61
C PHE A 119 25.32 58.98 -46.26
N ILE A 120 25.13 59.78 -47.31
CA ILE A 120 23.85 59.90 -48.02
C ILE A 120 23.50 58.59 -48.75
N GLU A 121 24.46 57.92 -49.39
CA GLU A 121 24.27 56.62 -50.04
C GLU A 121 23.91 55.51 -49.04
N ASN A 122 24.55 55.47 -47.87
CA ASN A 122 24.23 54.49 -46.83
C ASN A 122 22.83 54.70 -46.22
N VAL A 123 22.39 55.96 -46.06
CA VAL A 123 21.03 56.27 -45.57
C VAL A 123 19.95 55.87 -46.59
N GLN A 124 20.21 56.01 -47.89
CA GLN A 124 19.29 55.55 -48.93
C GLN A 124 19.21 54.02 -49.03
N ASN A 125 20.33 53.31 -48.95
CA ASN A 125 20.36 51.85 -48.89
C ASN A 125 19.70 51.29 -47.62
N THR A 126 19.76 52.00 -46.49
CA THR A 126 19.07 51.60 -45.26
C THR A 126 17.54 51.68 -45.41
N LYS A 127 17.02 52.66 -46.17
CA LYS A 127 15.59 52.78 -46.46
C LYS A 127 15.06 51.69 -47.39
N SER A 128 15.81 51.27 -48.40
CA SER A 128 15.38 50.19 -49.31
C SER A 128 15.41 48.81 -48.61
N VAL A 129 16.48 48.52 -47.87
CA VAL A 129 16.60 47.27 -47.09
C VAL A 129 15.52 47.18 -46.02
N ALA A 130 15.17 48.30 -45.36
CA ALA A 130 14.06 48.33 -44.40
C ALA A 130 12.70 48.10 -45.09
N ALA A 131 12.46 48.67 -46.28
CA ALA A 131 11.22 48.48 -47.02
C ALA A 131 11.04 47.03 -47.51
N ASP A 132 12.11 46.39 -47.99
CA ASP A 132 12.09 45.00 -48.44
C ASP A 132 11.96 43.99 -47.28
N LEU A 133 12.59 44.27 -46.13
CA LEU A 133 12.38 43.51 -44.87
C LEU A 133 10.95 43.63 -44.34
N ILE A 134 10.32 44.80 -44.46
CA ILE A 134 8.93 45.02 -44.05
C ILE A 134 7.96 44.27 -45.00
N LYS A 135 8.30 44.14 -46.28
CA LYS A 135 7.45 43.49 -47.28
C LYS A 135 7.56 41.95 -47.24
N SER A 136 8.76 41.38 -47.12
CA SER A 136 8.94 39.92 -47.00
C SER A 136 8.37 39.37 -45.69
N ARG A 137 8.43 40.16 -44.61
CA ARG A 137 7.93 39.72 -43.30
C ARG A 137 6.44 39.88 -43.09
N LYS A 138 5.69 40.64 -43.90
CA LYS A 138 4.22 40.63 -43.84
C LYS A 138 3.63 39.25 -44.15
N GLN A 139 4.31 38.43 -44.96
CA GLN A 139 3.95 37.03 -45.19
C GLN A 139 4.40 36.11 -44.05
N GLU A 140 5.64 36.22 -43.54
CA GLU A 140 6.09 35.43 -42.38
C GLU A 140 5.29 35.73 -41.11
N THR A 141 4.88 36.99 -40.88
CA THR A 141 4.09 37.35 -39.68
C THR A 141 2.67 36.80 -39.76
N ALA A 142 2.10 36.60 -40.96
CA ALA A 142 0.80 35.95 -41.13
C ALA A 142 0.89 34.44 -40.90
N THR A 143 1.95 33.78 -41.39
CA THR A 143 2.21 32.36 -41.14
C THR A 143 2.55 32.09 -39.68
N GLN A 144 3.42 32.90 -39.06
CA GLN A 144 3.76 32.79 -37.65
C GLN A 144 2.61 33.19 -36.73
N ALA A 145 1.75 34.14 -37.12
CA ALA A 145 0.51 34.41 -36.40
C ALA A 145 -0.49 33.27 -36.56
N SER A 146 -0.57 32.62 -37.73
CA SER A 146 -1.39 31.42 -37.94
C SER A 146 -0.84 30.21 -37.18
N GLU A 147 0.47 30.04 -37.07
CA GLU A 147 1.14 29.00 -36.29
C GLU A 147 1.02 29.29 -34.80
N ALA A 148 1.16 30.54 -34.36
CA ALA A 148 0.92 30.94 -32.98
C ALA A 148 -0.57 30.84 -32.63
N LEU A 149 -1.49 31.14 -33.55
CA LEU A 149 -2.92 30.91 -33.36
C LEU A 149 -3.25 29.42 -33.35
N ASN A 150 -2.66 28.60 -34.22
CA ASN A 150 -2.77 27.14 -34.17
C ASN A 150 -2.13 26.57 -32.90
N LEU A 151 -1.03 27.13 -32.42
CA LEU A 151 -0.39 26.72 -31.17
C LEU A 151 -1.22 27.19 -29.99
N ILE A 152 -1.81 28.38 -30.01
CA ILE A 152 -2.77 28.88 -29.01
C ILE A 152 -4.07 28.08 -29.08
N GLU A 153 -4.47 27.57 -30.24
CA GLU A 153 -5.68 26.77 -30.44
C GLU A 153 -5.41 25.32 -30.03
N GLN A 154 -4.25 24.75 -30.33
CA GLN A 154 -3.77 23.48 -29.80
C GLN A 154 -3.49 23.57 -28.30
N ILE A 155 -2.95 24.68 -27.81
CA ILE A 155 -2.83 24.97 -26.38
C ILE A 155 -4.23 25.14 -25.83
N LYS A 156 -5.19 25.83 -26.45
CA LYS A 156 -6.60 25.91 -26.01
C LYS A 156 -7.32 24.57 -26.12
N ILE A 157 -6.91 23.64 -26.97
CA ILE A 157 -7.46 22.29 -27.06
C ILE A 157 -6.83 21.41 -25.96
N LYS A 158 -5.54 21.58 -25.67
CA LYS A 158 -4.81 20.93 -24.55
C LYS A 158 -5.10 21.57 -23.18
N THR A 159 -5.45 22.86 -23.14
CA THR A 159 -5.83 23.68 -21.97
C THR A 159 -7.30 24.04 -21.95
N ARG A 160 -8.10 23.51 -22.89
CA ARG A 160 -9.48 23.04 -22.63
C ARG A 160 -9.33 21.92 -21.60
N ARG A 161 -8.96 22.33 -20.38
CA ARG A 161 -9.53 21.80 -19.16
C ARG A 161 -10.99 21.59 -19.49
N ARG A 162 -11.40 20.32 -19.49
CA ARG A 162 -12.78 19.90 -19.62
C ARG A 162 -13.66 20.94 -18.95
N ASP A 163 -14.56 21.51 -19.74
CA ASP A 163 -15.40 22.65 -19.39
C ASP A 163 -15.97 22.44 -17.97
N PRO A 164 -15.92 23.42 -17.05
CA PRO A 164 -16.45 23.30 -15.68
C PRO A 164 -17.94 22.89 -15.63
N LYS A 165 -18.64 22.88 -16.76
CA LYS A 165 -20.04 22.46 -16.88
C LYS A 165 -20.27 20.97 -16.55
N ASP A 166 -19.26 20.11 -16.72
CA ASP A 166 -19.35 18.68 -16.35
C ASP A 166 -19.01 18.41 -14.88
N PHE A 167 -18.72 19.46 -14.11
CA PHE A 167 -18.28 19.38 -12.73
C PHE A 167 -19.18 20.21 -11.81
N GLN A 168 -20.24 19.57 -11.33
CA GLN A 168 -21.13 20.16 -10.32
C GLN A 168 -20.79 19.55 -8.96
N MET A 169 -20.40 20.40 -8.03
CA MET A 169 -20.20 20.07 -6.63
C MET A 169 -21.09 20.94 -5.76
N GLU A 170 -21.65 20.33 -4.73
CA GLU A 170 -22.45 20.99 -3.71
C GLU A 170 -21.85 20.73 -2.34
N LEU A 171 -21.70 21.78 -1.54
CA LEU A 171 -21.35 21.67 -0.13
C LEU A 171 -22.61 21.26 0.64
N VAL A 172 -22.65 20.03 1.12
CA VAL A 172 -23.83 19.47 1.82
C VAL A 172 -23.69 19.47 3.34
N LYS A 173 -22.47 19.66 3.86
CA LYS A 173 -22.22 19.81 5.30
C LYS A 173 -21.01 20.69 5.54
N GLN A 174 -21.15 21.66 6.43
CA GLN A 174 -20.05 22.50 6.89
C GLN A 174 -20.07 22.58 8.42
N SER A 175 -18.94 22.23 9.02
CA SER A 175 -18.69 22.41 10.45
C SER A 175 -17.23 22.81 10.65
N GLU A 176 -16.83 23.16 11.87
CA GLU A 176 -15.42 23.35 12.20
C GLU A 176 -14.57 22.07 12.03
N ARG A 177 -15.20 20.89 11.96
CA ARG A 177 -14.50 19.59 11.96
C ARG A 177 -14.36 19.00 10.58
N GLU A 178 -15.43 19.10 9.80
CA GLU A 178 -15.51 18.52 8.47
C GLU A 178 -16.30 19.42 7.52
N GLN A 179 -15.88 19.38 6.27
CA GLN A 179 -16.58 19.95 5.12
C GLN A 179 -16.85 18.82 4.15
N VAL A 180 -18.12 18.57 3.85
CA VAL A 180 -18.55 17.50 2.96
C VAL A 180 -19.09 18.09 1.68
N TYR A 181 -18.46 17.71 0.59
CA TYR A 181 -18.91 18.04 -0.74
C TYR A 181 -19.36 16.76 -1.45
N VAL A 182 -20.44 16.86 -2.21
CA VAL A 182 -20.88 15.80 -3.12
C VAL A 182 -20.86 16.34 -4.53
N GLY A 183 -20.49 15.48 -5.48
CA GLY A 183 -20.50 15.86 -6.87
C GLY A 183 -20.69 14.66 -7.78
N LYS A 184 -20.84 14.95 -9.06
CA LYS A 184 -20.82 13.95 -10.12
C LYS A 184 -19.77 14.35 -11.13
N TYR A 185 -19.04 13.36 -11.60
CA TYR A 185 -18.08 13.53 -12.68
C TYR A 185 -18.27 12.41 -13.70
N GLN A 186 -18.57 12.77 -14.96
CA GLN A 186 -18.90 11.80 -16.01
C GLN A 186 -19.94 10.75 -15.55
N GLY A 187 -20.96 11.20 -14.83
CA GLY A 187 -22.00 10.31 -14.28
C GLY A 187 -21.58 9.50 -13.04
N THR A 188 -20.30 9.48 -12.66
CA THR A 188 -19.84 8.82 -11.43
C THR A 188 -20.03 9.76 -10.23
N PRO A 189 -20.84 9.39 -9.23
CA PRO A 189 -20.95 10.16 -8.00
C PRO A 189 -19.69 10.02 -7.16
N PHE A 190 -19.28 11.11 -6.52
CA PHE A 190 -18.18 11.12 -5.57
C PHE A 190 -18.48 12.04 -4.39
N LYS A 191 -17.80 11.78 -3.27
CA LYS A 191 -17.85 12.59 -2.06
C LYS A 191 -16.44 13.02 -1.67
N ILE A 192 -16.26 14.30 -1.34
CA ILE A 192 -15.04 14.83 -0.75
C ILE A 192 -15.33 15.21 0.70
N ILE A 193 -14.54 14.69 1.62
CA ILE A 193 -14.61 15.02 3.04
C ILE A 193 -13.28 15.66 3.42
N ALA A 194 -13.29 16.97 3.58
CA ALA A 194 -12.14 17.71 4.06
C ALA A 194 -12.20 17.82 5.59
N TYR A 195 -11.08 17.56 6.25
CA TYR A 195 -10.92 17.71 7.69
C TYR A 195 -9.84 18.77 7.99
N PRO A 196 -10.20 20.07 8.02
CA PRO A 196 -9.22 21.15 8.13
C PRO A 196 -8.30 21.03 9.36
N LYS A 197 -8.86 20.70 10.54
CA LYS A 197 -8.07 20.53 11.78
C LYS A 197 -7.04 19.40 11.69
N TYR A 198 -7.28 18.41 10.84
CA TYR A 198 -6.36 17.28 10.62
C TYR A 198 -5.48 17.45 9.38
N LYS A 199 -5.68 18.52 8.59
CA LYS A 199 -5.04 18.78 7.29
C LYS A 199 -5.10 17.58 6.33
N MET A 200 -6.28 16.97 6.24
CA MET A 200 -6.54 15.75 5.48
C MET A 200 -7.76 15.91 4.59
N THR A 201 -7.70 15.34 3.39
CA THR A 201 -8.85 15.26 2.47
C THR A 201 -9.10 13.80 2.11
N ARG A 202 -10.35 13.35 2.21
CA ARG A 202 -10.78 12.00 1.83
C ARG A 202 -11.74 12.07 0.65
N TRP A 203 -11.45 11.34 -0.40
CA TRP A 203 -12.28 11.18 -1.59
C TRP A 203 -12.89 9.79 -1.59
N VAL A 204 -14.20 9.70 -1.79
CA VAL A 204 -14.93 8.42 -1.82
C VAL A 204 -15.69 8.32 -3.14
N PHE A 205 -15.39 7.28 -3.92
CA PHE A 205 -16.07 6.93 -5.16
C PHE A 205 -16.81 5.61 -4.92
N GLU A 206 -17.99 5.69 -4.30
CA GLU A 206 -18.74 4.52 -3.82
C GLU A 206 -18.99 3.48 -4.92
N ASN A 207 -19.42 3.94 -6.11
CA ASN A 207 -19.71 3.05 -7.24
C ASN A 207 -18.48 2.35 -7.83
N LYS A 208 -17.28 2.87 -7.56
CA LYS A 208 -16.02 2.27 -8.03
C LYS A 208 -15.27 1.53 -6.93
N GLY A 209 -15.73 1.58 -5.69
CA GLY A 209 -15.00 1.03 -4.55
C GLY A 209 -13.60 1.63 -4.41
N ILE A 210 -13.47 2.94 -4.57
CA ILE A 210 -12.18 3.65 -4.48
C ILE A 210 -12.26 4.69 -3.35
N GLU A 211 -11.20 4.73 -2.55
CA GLU A 211 -10.98 5.73 -1.52
C GLU A 211 -9.57 6.33 -1.68
N ILE A 212 -9.49 7.66 -1.67
CA ILE A 212 -8.21 8.38 -1.77
C ILE A 212 -8.08 9.33 -0.59
N ASN A 213 -7.00 9.19 0.17
CA ASN A 213 -6.68 10.04 1.30
C ASN A 213 -5.44 10.87 1.00
N GLU A 214 -5.60 12.19 1.02
CA GLU A 214 -4.51 13.15 0.79
C GLU A 214 -4.11 13.77 2.14
N TYR A 215 -2.83 13.64 2.49
CA TYR A 215 -2.26 14.21 3.71
C TYR A 215 -1.32 15.36 3.35
N ALA A 216 -1.67 16.57 3.80
CA ALA A 216 -0.79 17.72 3.66
C ALA A 216 0.44 17.60 4.59
N LYS A 217 1.46 18.45 4.36
CA LYS A 217 2.62 18.55 5.26
C LYS A 217 2.15 18.84 6.70
N GLY A 218 2.60 18.01 7.64
CA GLY A 218 2.21 18.09 9.06
C GLY A 218 0.77 17.65 9.38
N ALA A 219 0.10 16.90 8.48
CA ALA A 219 -1.23 16.36 8.75
C ALA A 219 -1.25 15.42 9.96
N TYR A 220 -2.36 15.39 10.69
CA TYR A 220 -2.56 14.39 11.73
C TYR A 220 -3.47 13.29 11.20
N HIS A 221 -2.94 12.06 11.13
CA HIS A 221 -3.76 10.88 10.82
C HIS A 221 -3.64 9.74 11.85
N GLY A 222 -3.16 10.04 13.05
CA GLY A 222 -3.28 9.10 14.17
C GLY A 222 -4.74 8.78 14.53
N PRO A 223 -4.98 7.99 15.59
CA PRO A 223 -6.32 7.67 16.07
C PRO A 223 -7.22 8.91 16.25
N LYS A 224 -8.47 8.83 15.77
CA LYS A 224 -9.45 9.94 15.80
C LYS A 224 -10.81 9.49 16.32
N VAL A 225 -11.64 10.45 16.71
CA VAL A 225 -12.97 10.19 17.29
C VAL A 225 -14.01 9.87 16.20
N GLU A 226 -13.73 10.32 14.99
CA GLU A 226 -14.51 10.04 13.79
C GLU A 226 -14.57 8.53 13.49
N GLY A 227 -13.57 7.75 13.92
CA GLY A 227 -13.62 6.28 13.84
C GLY A 227 -14.73 5.63 14.68
N PHE A 228 -15.13 6.27 15.79
CA PHE A 228 -16.26 5.81 16.60
C PHE A 228 -17.60 6.09 15.89
N ILE A 229 -17.69 7.21 15.16
CA ILE A 229 -18.86 7.55 14.33
C ILE A 229 -18.98 6.56 13.17
N GLU A 230 -17.87 6.23 12.50
CA GLU A 230 -17.89 5.21 11.44
C GLU A 230 -18.33 3.84 11.98
N ARG A 231 -17.84 3.45 13.17
CA ARG A 231 -18.30 2.21 13.80
C ARG A 231 -19.79 2.23 14.12
N GLN A 232 -20.32 3.34 14.62
CA GLN A 232 -21.77 3.49 14.82
C GLN A 232 -22.53 3.33 13.50
N SER A 233 -22.10 3.98 12.42
CA SER A 233 -22.74 3.85 11.11
C SER A 233 -22.77 2.39 10.62
N ILE A 234 -21.68 1.64 10.83
CA ILE A 234 -21.61 0.20 10.52
C ILE A 234 -22.63 -0.60 11.36
N ILE A 235 -22.73 -0.34 12.67
CA ILE A 235 -23.69 -1.02 13.56
C ILE A 235 -25.13 -0.72 13.12
N THR A 236 -25.43 0.53 12.80
CA THR A 236 -26.76 0.95 12.33
C THR A 236 -27.13 0.31 11.00
N GLY A 237 -26.19 0.26 10.04
CA GLY A 237 -26.41 -0.41 8.76
C GLY A 237 -26.68 -1.90 8.93
N ALA A 238 -25.90 -2.57 9.79
CA ALA A 238 -26.10 -3.97 10.13
C ALA A 238 -27.46 -4.22 10.81
N ALA A 239 -27.86 -3.34 11.72
CA ALA A 239 -29.16 -3.40 12.38
C ALA A 239 -30.32 -3.22 11.40
N LYS A 240 -30.25 -2.22 10.51
CA LYS A 240 -31.26 -1.97 9.44
C LYS A 240 -31.46 -3.22 8.57
N ARG A 241 -30.38 -3.78 8.01
CA ARG A 241 -30.45 -5.04 7.24
C ARG A 241 -31.07 -6.17 8.04
N LYS A 242 -30.72 -6.29 9.31
CA LYS A 242 -31.26 -7.37 10.14
C LYS A 242 -32.76 -7.19 10.43
N ILE A 243 -33.21 -5.95 10.63
CA ILE A 243 -34.62 -5.60 10.82
C ILE A 243 -35.46 -6.00 9.61
N GLU A 244 -34.97 -5.75 8.39
CA GLU A 244 -35.63 -6.14 7.13
C GLU A 244 -35.88 -7.66 7.05
N THR A 245 -35.04 -8.47 7.71
CA THR A 245 -35.22 -9.94 7.74
C THR A 245 -36.21 -10.45 8.78
N PHE A 246 -36.66 -9.61 9.72
CA PHE A 246 -37.58 -10.04 10.77
C PHE A 246 -39.03 -9.85 10.32
N PRO A 247 -39.91 -10.84 10.58
CA PRO A 247 -41.35 -10.70 10.38
C PRO A 247 -41.95 -9.86 11.51
N VAL A 248 -41.71 -8.55 11.49
CA VAL A 248 -42.24 -7.59 12.47
C VAL A 248 -43.41 -6.85 11.84
N GLU A 249 -44.54 -6.77 12.54
CA GLU A 249 -45.75 -6.08 12.05
C GLU A 249 -45.52 -4.57 11.86
N ASP A 250 -44.59 -3.98 12.63
CA ASP A 250 -44.28 -2.53 12.59
C ASP A 250 -42.78 -2.26 12.34
N GLN A 251 -42.28 -2.72 11.19
CA GLN A 251 -40.89 -2.46 10.75
C GLN A 251 -40.62 -0.95 10.61
N THR A 252 -41.60 -0.17 10.17
CA THR A 252 -41.46 1.29 9.98
C THR A 252 -41.16 2.00 11.30
N GLN A 253 -41.91 1.68 12.36
CA GLN A 253 -41.68 2.28 13.68
C GLN A 253 -40.34 1.85 14.28
N LEU A 254 -39.95 0.57 14.11
CA LEU A 254 -38.63 0.09 14.54
C LEU A 254 -37.48 0.81 13.83
N LEU A 255 -37.59 1.05 12.51
CA LEU A 255 -36.61 1.80 11.75
C LEU A 255 -36.56 3.28 12.17
N ALA A 256 -37.71 3.90 12.46
CA ALA A 256 -37.77 5.27 12.98
C ALA A 256 -37.14 5.39 14.38
N ALA A 257 -37.39 4.44 15.27
CA ALA A 257 -36.78 4.37 16.60
C ALA A 257 -35.25 4.19 16.52
N LEU A 258 -34.79 3.34 15.60
CA LEU A 258 -33.36 3.15 15.33
C LEU A 258 -32.71 4.44 14.80
N LYS A 259 -33.43 5.19 13.95
CA LYS A 259 -32.98 6.49 13.45
C LYS A 259 -32.83 7.52 14.58
N LYS A 260 -33.79 7.57 15.51
CA LYS A 260 -33.70 8.43 16.71
C LYS A 260 -32.50 8.09 17.58
N LEU A 261 -32.23 6.79 17.83
CA LEU A 261 -31.01 6.37 18.54
C LEU A 261 -29.73 6.81 17.82
N GLU A 262 -29.68 6.70 16.49
CA GLU A 262 -28.56 7.17 15.68
C GLU A 262 -28.36 8.68 15.84
N ASP A 263 -29.43 9.48 15.75
CA ASP A 263 -29.35 10.94 15.86
C ASP A 263 -28.93 11.40 17.27
N ASP A 264 -29.45 10.75 18.32
CA ASP A 264 -29.04 11.02 19.71
C ASP A 264 -27.56 10.71 19.94
N PHE A 265 -27.07 9.58 19.41
CA PHE A 265 -25.66 9.23 19.49
C PHE A 265 -24.77 10.26 18.79
N LEU A 266 -25.16 10.68 17.58
CA LEU A 266 -24.41 11.68 16.81
C LEU A 266 -24.36 13.02 17.53
N LEU A 267 -25.50 13.45 18.11
CA LEU A 267 -25.57 14.67 18.91
C LEU A 267 -24.60 14.63 20.09
N GLU A 268 -24.58 13.52 20.84
CA GLU A 268 -23.69 13.37 21.99
C GLU A 268 -22.21 13.28 21.57
N MET A 269 -21.88 12.52 20.51
CA MET A 269 -20.51 12.46 19.96
C MET A 269 -20.02 13.82 19.44
N HIS A 270 -20.95 14.72 19.13
CA HIS A 270 -20.62 16.09 18.78
C HIS A 270 -20.33 17.00 19.99
N GLU A 271 -20.31 16.50 21.23
CA GLU A 271 -19.88 17.31 22.37
C GLU A 271 -18.35 17.46 22.49
N PRO A 272 -17.82 18.63 22.92
CA PRO A 272 -16.37 18.88 23.06
C PRO A 272 -15.60 17.87 23.90
N LYS A 273 -16.25 17.25 24.88
CA LYS A 273 -15.65 16.23 25.74
C LYS A 273 -15.16 15.01 24.96
N TYR A 274 -15.73 14.72 23.79
CA TYR A 274 -15.29 13.63 22.93
C TYR A 274 -14.21 14.03 21.93
N TYR A 275 -13.85 15.31 21.79
CA TYR A 275 -12.91 15.73 20.74
C TYR A 275 -11.48 15.31 21.02
N ILE A 276 -10.78 14.94 19.96
CA ILE A 276 -9.33 14.80 19.94
C ILE A 276 -8.74 16.09 19.36
N GLU A 277 -7.81 16.70 20.09
CA GLU A 277 -7.07 17.88 19.64
C GLU A 277 -5.71 17.43 19.09
N PRO A 278 -5.47 17.57 17.77
CA PRO A 278 -4.21 17.14 17.15
C PRO A 278 -2.99 17.75 17.80
N ASP A 279 -3.05 19.03 18.14
CA ASP A 279 -1.93 19.77 18.73
C ASP A 279 -1.52 19.20 20.09
N ILE A 280 -2.47 18.70 20.88
CA ILE A 280 -2.19 18.03 22.16
C ILE A 280 -1.54 16.66 21.91
N ILE A 281 -2.02 15.90 20.92
CA ILE A 281 -1.49 14.56 20.61
C ILE A 281 -0.11 14.64 19.95
N GLN A 282 0.11 15.63 19.09
CA GLN A 282 1.36 15.89 18.39
C GLN A 282 2.36 16.70 19.24
N GLY A 283 1.94 17.15 20.43
CA GLY A 283 2.77 17.92 21.35
C GLY A 283 4.02 17.15 21.81
N THR A 284 5.02 17.92 22.28
CA THR A 284 6.34 17.39 22.66
C THR A 284 6.32 16.52 23.92
N GLN A 285 5.30 16.66 24.79
CA GLN A 285 5.14 15.88 26.01
C GLN A 285 4.35 14.58 25.75
N LYS A 286 5.08 13.51 25.40
CA LYS A 286 4.51 12.18 25.09
C LYS A 286 3.56 11.63 26.16
N GLN A 287 3.87 11.82 27.45
CA GLN A 287 3.04 11.31 28.54
C GLN A 287 1.67 12.01 28.59
N THR A 288 1.66 13.34 28.51
CA THR A 288 0.45 14.16 28.48
C THR A 288 -0.44 13.81 27.28
N ALA A 289 0.15 13.57 26.11
CA ALA A 289 -0.55 13.13 24.91
C ALA A 289 -1.21 11.74 25.07
N GLU A 290 -0.49 10.77 25.64
CA GLU A 290 -1.02 9.41 25.88
C GLU A 290 -2.19 9.40 26.89
N GLU A 291 -2.09 10.19 27.96
CA GLU A 291 -3.11 10.33 29.00
C GLU A 291 -4.36 11.02 28.45
N TYR A 292 -4.19 12.13 27.74
CA TYR A 292 -5.27 12.84 27.06
C TYR A 292 -6.02 11.92 26.10
N TYR A 293 -5.30 11.24 25.22
CA TYR A 293 -5.89 10.29 24.28
C TYR A 293 -6.63 9.15 24.99
N GLN A 294 -6.05 8.60 26.07
CA GLN A 294 -6.68 7.54 26.84
C GLN A 294 -8.01 7.97 27.44
N ALA A 295 -8.10 9.16 28.02
CA ALA A 295 -9.35 9.68 28.59
C ALA A 295 -10.44 9.79 27.51
N LYS A 296 -10.12 10.43 26.37
CA LYS A 296 -11.04 10.62 25.24
C LYS A 296 -11.51 9.30 24.64
N HIS A 297 -10.58 8.36 24.44
CA HIS A 297 -10.87 7.04 23.90
C HIS A 297 -11.80 6.24 24.82
N GLN A 298 -11.55 6.23 26.14
CA GLN A 298 -12.38 5.47 27.08
C GLN A 298 -13.82 5.97 27.15
N MET A 299 -14.03 7.29 27.05
CA MET A 299 -15.38 7.88 27.00
C MET A 299 -16.10 7.45 25.71
N SER A 300 -15.46 7.62 24.56
CA SER A 300 -16.04 7.28 23.25
C SER A 300 -16.32 5.77 23.12
N GLU A 301 -15.43 4.92 23.62
CA GLU A 301 -15.61 3.46 23.64
C GLU A 301 -16.83 3.04 24.49
N LYS A 302 -17.06 3.73 25.62
CA LYS A 302 -18.26 3.50 26.45
C LYS A 302 -19.53 3.91 25.70
N LEU A 303 -19.51 5.05 25.00
CA LEU A 303 -20.68 5.52 24.28
C LEU A 303 -21.06 4.57 23.13
N VAL A 304 -20.09 4.11 22.33
CA VAL A 304 -20.36 3.11 21.27
C VAL A 304 -20.86 1.79 21.87
N ALA A 305 -20.32 1.36 23.02
CA ALA A 305 -20.83 0.16 23.70
C ALA A 305 -22.29 0.34 24.15
N GLN A 306 -22.65 1.52 24.68
CA GLN A 306 -24.02 1.85 25.06
C GLN A 306 -24.94 1.85 23.84
N TYR A 307 -24.53 2.47 22.73
CA TYR A 307 -25.27 2.43 21.47
C TYR A 307 -25.53 0.99 21.00
N PHE A 308 -24.50 0.14 21.02
CA PHE A 308 -24.63 -1.28 20.67
C PHE A 308 -25.65 -2.00 21.56
N LYS A 309 -25.67 -1.69 22.87
CA LYS A 309 -26.62 -2.25 23.83
C LYS A 309 -28.05 -1.76 23.57
N ASP A 310 -28.22 -0.48 23.27
CA ASP A 310 -29.52 0.14 23.04
C ASP A 310 -30.14 -0.37 21.74
N VAL A 311 -29.36 -0.50 20.65
CA VAL A 311 -29.80 -1.13 19.39
C VAL A 311 -30.25 -2.59 19.61
N GLN A 312 -29.46 -3.37 20.34
CA GLN A 312 -29.84 -4.75 20.69
C GLN A 312 -31.15 -4.79 21.48
N SER A 313 -31.32 -3.88 22.43
CA SER A 313 -32.50 -3.82 23.31
C SER A 313 -33.74 -3.36 22.55
N LEU A 314 -33.58 -2.43 21.61
CA LEU A 314 -34.63 -1.97 20.71
C LEU A 314 -35.13 -3.10 19.81
N ILE A 315 -34.23 -3.81 19.13
CA ILE A 315 -34.60 -4.97 18.31
C ILE A 315 -35.27 -6.03 19.18
N HIS A 316 -34.75 -6.28 20.38
CA HIS A 316 -35.33 -7.25 21.30
C HIS A 316 -36.75 -6.89 21.75
N HIS A 317 -37.06 -5.59 21.93
CA HIS A 317 -38.38 -5.10 22.33
C HIS A 317 -39.43 -5.34 21.22
N TYR A 318 -39.06 -5.08 19.96
CA TYR A 318 -39.99 -5.15 18.82
C TYR A 318 -40.18 -6.55 18.23
N VAL A 319 -39.13 -7.38 18.25
CA VAL A 319 -39.26 -8.76 17.78
C VAL A 319 -40.04 -9.54 18.85
N LYS A 320 -41.32 -9.83 18.61
CA LYS A 320 -42.16 -10.67 19.50
C LYS A 320 -41.59 -12.09 19.53
N ILE A 321 -40.72 -12.37 20.50
CA ILE A 321 -40.02 -13.66 20.57
C ILE A 321 -40.93 -14.68 21.28
N ARG A 322 -41.48 -15.63 20.51
CA ARG A 322 -42.34 -16.71 21.06
C ARG A 322 -41.57 -17.66 22.01
N ASN A 323 -40.24 -17.70 21.94
CA ASN A 323 -39.38 -18.55 22.77
C ASN A 323 -38.21 -17.75 23.38
N PRO A 324 -37.99 -17.74 24.71
CA PRO A 324 -36.87 -17.03 25.35
C PRO A 324 -35.47 -17.42 24.85
N LYS A 325 -35.31 -18.58 24.19
CA LYS A 325 -34.04 -19.01 23.59
C LYS A 325 -33.72 -18.31 22.26
N ASP A 326 -34.71 -17.70 21.61
CA ASP A 326 -34.55 -16.98 20.34
C ASP A 326 -34.27 -15.48 20.54
N LYS A 327 -33.85 -15.08 21.76
CA LYS A 327 -33.55 -13.69 22.10
C LYS A 327 -32.49 -13.09 21.20
N PHE A 328 -32.82 -11.96 20.57
CA PHE A 328 -31.83 -11.16 19.84
C PHE A 328 -30.76 -10.66 20.84
N SER A 329 -29.52 -11.09 20.64
CA SER A 329 -28.42 -10.93 21.59
C SER A 329 -27.35 -10.02 21.00
N ILE A 330 -26.41 -9.57 21.84
CA ILE A 330 -25.25 -8.81 21.39
C ILE A 330 -24.44 -9.62 20.37
N GLN A 331 -24.34 -10.94 20.53
CA GLN A 331 -23.67 -11.84 19.59
C GLN A 331 -24.39 -11.89 18.23
N HIS A 332 -25.72 -11.81 18.22
CA HIS A 332 -26.49 -11.75 16.96
C HIS A 332 -26.19 -10.46 16.20
N LEU A 333 -26.12 -9.32 16.90
CA LEU A 333 -25.74 -8.04 16.29
C LEU A 333 -24.27 -8.00 15.85
N GLU A 334 -23.35 -8.58 16.63
CA GLU A 334 -21.93 -8.72 16.24
C GLU A 334 -21.78 -9.57 14.96
N LYS A 335 -22.58 -10.62 14.81
CA LYS A 335 -22.60 -11.43 13.60
C LYS A 335 -23.15 -10.63 12.41
N ALA A 336 -24.28 -9.93 12.59
CA ALA A 336 -24.87 -9.09 11.55
C ALA A 336 -23.90 -7.99 11.08
N GLU A 337 -23.16 -7.40 12.01
CA GLU A 337 -22.11 -6.42 11.71
C GLU A 337 -21.00 -6.99 10.83
N LYS A 338 -20.52 -8.20 11.11
CA LYS A 338 -19.48 -8.85 10.29
C LYS A 338 -19.98 -9.13 8.88
N GLU A 339 -21.19 -9.66 8.73
CA GLU A 339 -21.78 -9.90 7.39
C GLU A 339 -22.02 -8.58 6.65
N PHE A 340 -22.44 -7.51 7.36
CA PHE A 340 -22.59 -6.19 6.75
C PHE A 340 -21.27 -5.66 6.18
N ILE A 341 -20.15 -5.82 6.90
CA ILE A 341 -18.81 -5.44 6.44
C ILE A 341 -18.40 -6.28 5.21
N LEU A 342 -18.66 -7.59 5.25
CA LEU A 342 -18.39 -8.49 4.12
C LEU A 342 -19.14 -8.06 2.85
N GLU A 343 -20.43 -7.77 2.98
CA GLU A 343 -21.31 -7.33 1.88
C GLU A 343 -20.94 -5.95 1.36
N ARG A 344 -20.52 -5.02 2.23
CA ARG A 344 -19.99 -3.71 1.82
C ARG A 344 -18.71 -3.85 0.99
N GLY A 345 -17.96 -4.92 1.20
CA GLY A 345 -16.66 -5.14 0.60
C GLY A 345 -15.62 -4.15 1.11
N ARG A 346 -14.43 -4.18 0.50
CA ARG A 346 -13.33 -3.29 0.82
C ARG A 346 -12.97 -2.44 -0.41
N PRO A 347 -12.86 -1.11 -0.27
CA PRO A 347 -12.39 -0.29 -1.38
C PRO A 347 -10.89 -0.46 -1.61
N SER A 348 -10.45 -0.13 -2.82
CA SER A 348 -9.05 0.20 -3.08
C SER A 348 -8.73 1.51 -2.37
N ILE A 349 -7.69 1.52 -1.54
CA ILE A 349 -7.28 2.67 -0.74
C ILE A 349 -5.96 3.20 -1.30
N LEU A 350 -5.92 4.49 -1.60
CA LEU A 350 -4.72 5.22 -2.00
C LEU A 350 -4.46 6.34 -1.01
N ASN A 351 -3.31 6.32 -0.37
CA ASN A 351 -2.87 7.35 0.57
C ASN A 351 -1.71 8.12 -0.03
N THR A 352 -1.81 9.45 -0.14
CA THR A 352 -0.74 10.31 -0.68
C THR A 352 -0.24 11.27 0.40
N TYR A 353 1.08 11.41 0.53
CA TYR A 353 1.68 12.20 1.61
C TYR A 353 3.07 12.73 1.26
N PHE A 354 3.55 13.69 2.05
CA PHE A 354 4.91 14.23 1.99
C PHE A 354 5.72 13.79 3.21
N ILE A 355 7.04 13.69 3.03
CA ILE A 355 7.99 13.52 4.12
C ILE A 355 8.64 14.88 4.41
N GLU A 356 8.80 15.20 5.69
CA GLU A 356 9.44 16.46 6.10
C GLU A 356 10.86 16.57 5.53
N GLY A 357 11.20 17.73 4.95
CA GLY A 357 12.48 17.95 4.27
C GLY A 357 12.58 17.37 2.85
N SER A 358 11.52 16.72 2.34
CA SER A 358 11.45 16.24 0.96
C SER A 358 10.40 17.02 0.14
N GLU A 359 10.76 17.36 -1.10
CA GLU A 359 9.82 17.89 -2.10
C GLU A 359 9.11 16.77 -2.87
N LYS A 360 9.48 15.50 -2.65
CA LYS A 360 8.81 14.35 -3.27
C LYS A 360 7.51 14.04 -2.55
N GLN A 361 6.48 13.75 -3.32
CA GLN A 361 5.22 13.19 -2.84
C GLN A 361 5.29 11.66 -2.95
N PHE A 362 4.84 10.97 -1.92
CA PHE A 362 4.81 9.52 -1.83
C PHE A 362 3.37 9.02 -1.87
N PHE A 363 3.20 7.77 -2.31
CA PHE A 363 1.92 7.08 -2.23
C PHE A 363 2.05 5.70 -1.60
N SER A 364 1.03 5.30 -0.84
CA SER A 364 0.84 3.95 -0.31
C SER A 364 -0.54 3.47 -0.73
N MET A 365 -0.63 2.32 -1.39
CA MET A 365 -1.87 1.82 -1.97
C MET A 365 -2.12 0.38 -1.55
N GLN A 366 -3.39 0.06 -1.27
CA GLN A 366 -3.85 -1.32 -1.13
C GLN A 366 -5.11 -1.57 -1.92
N LYS A 367 -5.06 -2.57 -2.79
CA LYS A 367 -6.16 -3.01 -3.65
C LYS A 367 -6.56 -4.44 -3.29
N PRO A 368 -7.86 -4.77 -3.16
CA PRO A 368 -8.31 -6.16 -3.05
C PRO A 368 -7.71 -7.03 -4.18
N ALA A 369 -7.07 -8.14 -3.81
CA ALA A 369 -6.34 -8.99 -4.76
C ALA A 369 -7.23 -9.97 -5.53
N SER A 370 -8.46 -10.18 -5.07
CA SER A 370 -9.41 -11.10 -5.69
C SER A 370 -9.69 -10.71 -7.14
N THR A 371 -9.53 -11.67 -8.05
CA THR A 371 -9.80 -11.54 -9.48
C THR A 371 -11.21 -11.06 -9.76
N GLU A 372 -11.33 -10.19 -10.76
CA GLU A 372 -12.61 -9.80 -11.35
C GLU A 372 -12.92 -10.78 -12.50
N ASN A 373 -14.19 -11.17 -12.64
CA ASN A 373 -14.66 -11.93 -13.79
C ASN A 373 -14.69 -11.04 -15.04
N ASN A 374 -15.05 -11.61 -16.20
CA ASN A 374 -15.15 -10.86 -17.46
C ASN A 374 -16.18 -9.70 -17.43
N GLN A 375 -16.97 -9.58 -16.36
CA GLN A 375 -17.95 -8.51 -16.12
C GLN A 375 -17.43 -7.46 -15.11
N GLY A 376 -16.17 -7.55 -14.67
CA GLY A 376 -15.58 -6.65 -13.67
C GLY A 376 -16.03 -6.91 -12.23
N LEU A 377 -16.73 -8.02 -11.97
CA LEU A 377 -17.20 -8.38 -10.63
C LEU A 377 -16.18 -9.30 -9.95
N ALA A 378 -15.84 -9.02 -8.69
CA ALA A 378 -14.96 -9.89 -7.92
C ALA A 378 -15.50 -11.34 -7.90
N VAL A 379 -14.69 -12.28 -8.40
CA VAL A 379 -14.99 -13.72 -8.42
C VAL A 379 -15.15 -14.25 -6.99
N ARG A 380 -14.46 -13.62 -6.02
CA ARG A 380 -14.56 -13.93 -4.60
C ARG A 380 -14.74 -12.67 -3.78
N PRO A 381 -15.65 -12.67 -2.78
CA PRO A 381 -15.81 -11.53 -1.91
C PRO A 381 -14.56 -11.35 -1.04
N PHE A 382 -14.17 -10.09 -0.83
CA PHE A 382 -13.13 -9.73 0.12
C PHE A 382 -13.54 -10.18 1.52
N LEU A 383 -12.68 -10.95 2.21
CA LEU A 383 -12.93 -11.33 3.60
C LEU A 383 -12.28 -10.32 4.56
N PRO A 384 -13.04 -9.68 5.47
CA PRO A 384 -12.47 -8.87 6.54
C PRO A 384 -11.74 -9.74 7.57
N SER A 385 -10.78 -9.18 8.30
CA SER A 385 -9.98 -9.92 9.28
C SER A 385 -10.81 -10.54 10.42
N SER A 386 -12.00 -9.99 10.66
CA SER A 386 -12.97 -10.47 11.65
C SER A 386 -13.69 -11.76 11.22
N ILE A 387 -13.65 -12.12 9.93
CA ILE A 387 -14.25 -13.33 9.36
C ILE A 387 -13.13 -14.27 8.93
N ARG A 388 -12.90 -15.31 9.73
CA ARG A 388 -11.86 -16.33 9.49
C ARG A 388 -12.38 -17.73 9.83
N ASP A 389 -13.70 -17.91 9.71
CA ASP A 389 -14.46 -19.12 10.02
C ASP A 389 -14.96 -19.86 8.77
N ARG A 390 -14.51 -19.43 7.59
CA ARG A 390 -14.92 -19.96 6.28
C ARG A 390 -13.76 -19.93 5.29
N GLN A 391 -13.92 -20.62 4.16
CA GLN A 391 -12.96 -20.64 3.06
C GLN A 391 -12.71 -19.23 2.49
N GLY A 392 -11.48 -18.97 2.07
CA GLY A 392 -11.00 -17.67 1.58
C GLY A 392 -9.87 -17.11 2.46
N LEU A 393 -9.24 -16.04 1.96
CA LEU A 393 -8.16 -15.33 2.63
C LEU A 393 -8.66 -13.97 3.11
N ALA A 394 -8.54 -13.70 4.41
CA ALA A 394 -8.88 -12.41 4.96
C ALA A 394 -7.81 -11.36 4.65
N ASN A 395 -8.21 -10.10 4.48
CA ASN A 395 -7.30 -9.01 4.12
C ASN A 395 -6.42 -9.32 2.89
N TYR A 396 -6.96 -10.05 1.92
CA TYR A 396 -6.22 -10.40 0.70
C TYR A 396 -6.14 -9.21 -0.25
N VAL A 397 -4.97 -8.58 -0.28
CA VAL A 397 -4.71 -7.33 -1.00
C VAL A 397 -3.35 -7.35 -1.68
N ILE A 398 -3.25 -6.62 -2.79
CA ILE A 398 -1.97 -6.19 -3.37
C ILE A 398 -1.62 -4.86 -2.70
N THR A 399 -0.42 -4.77 -2.14
CA THR A 399 0.15 -3.54 -1.59
C THR A 399 1.15 -2.97 -2.59
N THR A 400 1.06 -1.67 -2.85
CA THR A 400 1.92 -0.97 -3.82
C THR A 400 2.38 0.34 -3.19
N PHE A 401 3.66 0.68 -3.38
CA PHE A 401 4.26 1.88 -2.84
C PHE A 401 5.17 2.56 -3.87
N GLY A 402 5.26 3.89 -3.84
CA GLY A 402 6.13 4.62 -4.75
C GLY A 402 6.09 6.15 -4.61
N THR A 403 6.55 6.84 -5.65
CA THR A 403 6.58 8.31 -5.72
C THR A 403 5.69 8.88 -6.81
N LEU A 404 5.20 10.09 -6.57
CA LEU A 404 4.47 10.91 -7.54
C LEU A 404 5.35 12.09 -7.94
N ASN A 405 5.76 12.12 -9.21
CA ASN A 405 6.64 13.15 -9.76
C ASN A 405 5.84 14.09 -10.65
N LYS A 406 5.85 15.39 -10.34
CA LYS A 406 5.15 16.39 -11.14
C LYS A 406 6.10 17.00 -12.16
N THR A 407 5.91 16.68 -13.43
CA THR A 407 6.73 17.20 -14.54
C THR A 407 5.83 17.85 -15.58
N GLY A 408 6.01 19.14 -15.86
CA GLY A 408 5.25 19.84 -16.91
C GLY A 408 3.73 19.90 -16.71
N GLY A 409 3.23 19.70 -15.48
CA GLY A 409 1.80 19.65 -15.16
C GLY A 409 1.16 18.27 -15.35
N THR A 410 1.93 17.27 -15.80
CA THR A 410 1.57 15.85 -15.74
C THR A 410 2.24 15.20 -14.56
N TYR A 411 1.55 14.26 -13.93
CA TYR A 411 2.14 13.43 -12.88
C TYR A 411 2.63 12.13 -13.49
N ASP A 412 3.83 11.75 -13.10
CA ASP A 412 4.43 10.46 -13.41
C ASP A 412 4.51 9.64 -12.12
N THR A 413 4.11 8.37 -12.20
CA THR A 413 4.08 7.44 -11.07
C THR A 413 5.26 6.50 -11.17
N ASP A 414 6.13 6.54 -10.18
CA ASP A 414 7.23 5.60 -10.03
C ASP A 414 6.86 4.57 -8.97
N VAL A 415 6.47 3.36 -9.40
CA VAL A 415 6.18 2.21 -8.52
C VAL A 415 7.49 1.59 -8.09
N GLN A 416 7.73 1.57 -6.78
CA GLN A 416 9.01 1.15 -6.20
C GLN A 416 8.94 -0.17 -5.45
N PHE A 417 7.73 -0.62 -5.14
CA PHE A 417 7.49 -1.89 -4.47
C PHE A 417 6.06 -2.34 -4.71
N GLU A 418 5.89 -3.63 -5.01
CA GLU A 418 4.60 -4.31 -5.09
C GLU A 418 4.69 -5.71 -4.48
N ALA A 419 3.69 -6.08 -3.67
CA ALA A 419 3.64 -7.40 -3.06
C ALA A 419 2.22 -7.78 -2.63
N ILE A 420 2.06 -9.03 -2.19
CA ILE A 420 0.78 -9.60 -1.79
C ILE A 420 0.72 -9.73 -0.27
N ARG A 421 -0.41 -9.33 0.31
CA ARG A 421 -0.72 -9.45 1.73
C ARG A 421 -2.02 -10.21 1.92
N HIS A 422 -2.06 -11.10 2.91
CA HIS A 422 -3.29 -11.81 3.29
C HIS A 422 -3.19 -12.37 4.71
N SER A 423 -4.27 -12.99 5.20
CA SER A 423 -4.24 -13.82 6.41
C SER A 423 -3.62 -15.18 6.12
N SER A 424 -3.29 -15.94 7.15
CA SER A 424 -2.92 -17.36 7.00
C SER A 424 -3.84 -18.15 6.06
N TYR A 425 -3.26 -19.04 5.24
CA TYR A 425 -4.00 -20.00 4.41
C TYR A 425 -5.09 -20.77 5.16
N PRO A 426 -4.81 -21.39 6.33
CA PRO A 426 -5.85 -22.02 7.15
C PRO A 426 -6.73 -20.95 7.83
N PRO A 427 -8.06 -21.01 7.65
CA PRO A 427 -8.99 -20.15 8.38
C PRO A 427 -8.99 -20.53 9.85
N ILE A 428 -8.46 -19.64 10.70
CA ILE A 428 -8.15 -20.01 12.09
C ILE A 428 -9.38 -20.36 12.91
N ALA A 429 -10.58 -19.88 12.60
CA ALA A 429 -11.76 -20.15 13.44
C ALA A 429 -12.49 -21.45 13.07
N VAL A 430 -11.99 -22.18 12.06
CA VAL A 430 -12.50 -23.51 11.68
C VAL A 430 -11.88 -24.56 12.59
N LYS A 431 -12.68 -25.09 13.51
CA LYS A 431 -12.22 -26.01 14.57
C LYS A 431 -11.74 -27.37 14.06
N LYS A 432 -12.40 -27.91 13.04
CA LYS A 432 -12.09 -29.24 12.50
C LYS A 432 -10.80 -29.18 11.69
N ALA A 433 -9.82 -29.99 12.06
CA ALA A 433 -8.49 -29.96 11.45
C ALA A 433 -8.53 -30.33 9.95
N HIS A 434 -9.15 -31.45 9.58
CA HIS A 434 -9.27 -31.89 8.17
C HIS A 434 -9.94 -30.84 7.28
N GLU A 435 -11.02 -30.23 7.76
CA GLU A 435 -11.72 -29.14 7.06
C GLU A 435 -10.81 -27.93 6.86
N ARG A 436 -10.10 -27.53 7.93
CA ARG A 436 -9.17 -26.39 7.87
C ARG A 436 -7.98 -26.67 6.94
N TRP A 437 -7.45 -27.89 6.92
CA TRP A 437 -6.36 -28.29 6.02
C TRP A 437 -6.83 -28.24 4.56
N ALA A 438 -7.98 -28.83 4.26
CA ALA A 438 -8.52 -28.81 2.92
C ALA A 438 -8.84 -27.39 2.43
N MET A 439 -9.38 -26.53 3.31
CA MET A 439 -9.56 -25.11 3.01
C MET A 439 -8.23 -24.37 2.80
N ALA A 440 -7.19 -24.66 3.57
CA ALA A 440 -5.86 -24.05 3.40
C ALA A 440 -5.27 -24.40 2.02
N CYS A 441 -5.35 -25.66 1.63
CA CYS A 441 -4.95 -26.18 0.33
C CYS A 441 -5.71 -25.51 -0.81
N LYS A 442 -7.04 -25.42 -0.69
CA LYS A 442 -7.88 -24.70 -1.66
C LYS A 442 -7.50 -23.22 -1.74
N ASN A 443 -7.26 -22.56 -0.61
CA ASN A 443 -6.85 -21.16 -0.54
C ASN A 443 -5.48 -20.91 -1.20
N CYS A 444 -4.54 -21.85 -1.11
CA CYS A 444 -3.25 -21.75 -1.81
C CYS A 444 -3.38 -21.92 -3.33
N LYS A 445 -4.13 -22.92 -3.79
CA LYS A 445 -4.45 -23.12 -5.23
C LYS A 445 -5.12 -21.88 -5.84
N ASN A 446 -5.98 -21.27 -5.05
CA ASN A 446 -6.67 -20.02 -5.34
C ASN A 446 -5.72 -18.84 -5.53
N VAL A 447 -4.68 -18.68 -4.68
CA VAL A 447 -3.64 -17.65 -4.87
C VAL A 447 -2.86 -17.90 -6.17
N LEU A 448 -2.46 -19.15 -6.43
CA LEU A 448 -1.78 -19.50 -7.68
C LEU A 448 -2.63 -19.19 -8.92
N THR A 449 -3.96 -19.35 -8.81
CA THR A 449 -4.92 -18.97 -9.86
C THR A 449 -4.95 -17.46 -10.08
N ASP A 450 -4.97 -16.66 -9.01
CA ASP A 450 -4.93 -15.20 -9.12
C ASP A 450 -3.61 -14.70 -9.71
N LEU A 451 -2.48 -15.31 -9.32
CA LEU A 451 -1.16 -15.01 -9.87
C LEU A 451 -1.10 -15.33 -11.38
N ALA A 452 -1.55 -16.52 -11.78
CA ALA A 452 -1.61 -16.91 -13.19
C ALA A 452 -2.52 -15.98 -14.01
N GLN A 453 -3.69 -15.62 -13.46
CA GLN A 453 -4.57 -14.63 -14.09
C GLN A 453 -3.90 -13.26 -14.22
N GLY A 454 -3.14 -12.84 -13.20
CA GLY A 454 -2.35 -11.63 -13.22
C GLY A 454 -1.38 -11.62 -14.41
N VAL A 455 -0.60 -12.68 -14.60
CA VAL A 455 0.34 -12.79 -15.74
C VAL A 455 -0.41 -12.76 -17.07
N LEU A 456 -1.44 -13.59 -17.23
CA LEU A 456 -2.18 -13.72 -18.48
C LEU A 456 -2.97 -12.46 -18.86
N LYS A 457 -3.35 -11.64 -17.88
CA LYS A 457 -4.01 -10.35 -18.14
C LYS A 457 -3.08 -9.40 -18.91
N TYR A 458 -1.79 -9.42 -18.62
CA TYR A 458 -0.81 -8.56 -19.28
C TYR A 458 -0.19 -9.22 -20.52
N HIS A 459 -0.21 -10.56 -20.56
CA HIS A 459 0.32 -11.35 -21.68
C HIS A 459 -0.73 -12.34 -22.18
N PRO A 460 -1.82 -11.85 -22.83
CA PRO A 460 -2.92 -12.71 -23.27
C PRO A 460 -2.53 -13.71 -24.35
N ASP A 461 -1.39 -13.51 -25.00
CA ASP A 461 -0.86 -14.37 -26.07
C ASP A 461 -0.11 -15.60 -25.54
N ILE A 462 0.21 -15.66 -24.24
CA ILE A 462 0.85 -16.83 -23.64
C ILE A 462 -0.10 -18.03 -23.73
N LYS A 463 0.35 -19.08 -24.41
CA LYS A 463 -0.29 -20.39 -24.43
C LYS A 463 0.45 -21.29 -23.47
N THR A 464 -0.30 -22.10 -22.72
CA THR A 464 0.27 -23.01 -21.71
C THR A 464 -0.15 -24.45 -22.01
N SER A 465 0.76 -25.40 -21.83
CA SER A 465 0.48 -26.83 -21.86
C SER A 465 1.17 -27.55 -20.68
N PRO A 466 0.93 -28.85 -20.45
CA PRO A 466 1.69 -29.61 -19.46
C PRO A 466 3.22 -29.59 -19.71
N GLU A 467 3.62 -29.58 -20.99
CA GLU A 467 5.02 -29.55 -21.42
C GLU A 467 5.62 -28.13 -21.40
N GLU A 468 4.77 -27.12 -21.62
CA GLU A 468 5.12 -25.69 -21.58
C GLU A 468 4.24 -24.95 -20.55
N PRO A 469 4.39 -25.26 -19.25
CA PRO A 469 3.57 -24.64 -18.22
C PRO A 469 4.05 -23.23 -17.92
N LEU A 470 3.12 -22.34 -17.56
CA LEU A 470 3.44 -21.01 -17.04
C LEU A 470 4.12 -21.13 -15.68
N SER A 471 5.35 -20.62 -15.55
CA SER A 471 6.05 -20.62 -14.27
C SER A 471 5.50 -19.54 -13.33
N ILE A 472 5.22 -19.91 -12.08
CA ILE A 472 4.75 -19.00 -11.03
C ILE A 472 5.76 -19.03 -9.86
N PRO A 473 6.76 -18.14 -9.83
CA PRO A 473 7.77 -18.09 -8.77
C PRO A 473 7.22 -17.32 -7.55
N LEU A 474 6.62 -18.04 -6.60
CA LEU A 474 6.08 -17.49 -5.36
C LEU A 474 7.07 -17.60 -4.21
N ARG A 475 7.29 -16.51 -3.48
CA ARG A 475 8.21 -16.39 -2.35
C ARG A 475 7.45 -15.87 -1.14
N SER A 476 7.31 -16.71 -0.12
CA SER A 476 6.39 -16.46 0.99
C SER A 476 7.13 -16.23 2.32
N MET A 477 6.92 -15.07 2.94
CA MET A 477 7.24 -14.86 4.37
C MET A 477 5.99 -15.17 5.21
N ILE A 478 5.88 -16.41 5.68
CA ILE A 478 4.66 -16.93 6.29
C ILE A 478 4.58 -16.60 7.78
N LEU A 479 3.36 -16.32 8.26
CA LEU A 479 2.91 -16.05 9.64
C LEU A 479 3.61 -14.99 10.49
N LEU A 480 4.89 -14.72 10.28
CA LEU A 480 5.71 -13.80 11.08
C LEU A 480 5.62 -14.10 12.59
N THR A 481 5.51 -15.39 12.96
CA THR A 481 5.31 -15.82 14.35
C THR A 481 6.42 -16.78 14.77
N PRO A 482 7.13 -16.53 15.87
CA PRO A 482 8.08 -17.51 16.37
C PRO A 482 7.33 -18.75 16.88
N LYS A 483 7.80 -19.93 16.52
CA LYS A 483 7.32 -21.21 17.08
C LYS A 483 8.26 -21.65 18.19
N LYS A 484 8.19 -20.95 19.33
CA LYS A 484 9.09 -21.20 20.47
C LYS A 484 8.46 -22.03 21.58
N ILE A 485 7.12 -22.03 21.69
CA ILE A 485 6.50 -22.42 22.97
C ILE A 485 5.03 -22.83 22.85
N ASP A 486 4.74 -24.06 22.41
CA ASP A 486 3.43 -24.65 22.71
C ASP A 486 3.34 -24.99 24.22
N PHE A 487 4.45 -25.37 24.84
CA PHE A 487 4.52 -25.83 26.24
C PHE A 487 4.20 -24.77 27.31
N LEU A 488 4.87 -23.60 27.34
CA LEU A 488 4.53 -22.51 28.28
C LEU A 488 3.17 -21.87 27.99
N ARG A 489 2.71 -21.82 26.74
CA ARG A 489 1.34 -21.37 26.40
C ARG A 489 0.29 -22.28 27.05
N ASN A 490 0.55 -23.58 27.09
CA ASN A 490 -0.32 -24.56 27.76
C ASN A 490 -0.25 -24.40 29.28
N ARG A 491 0.94 -24.11 29.83
CA ARG A 491 1.18 -23.91 31.26
C ARG A 491 0.58 -22.61 31.81
N GLU A 492 0.73 -21.47 31.11
CA GLU A 492 0.11 -20.18 31.50
C GLU A 492 -1.42 -20.25 31.51
N LYS A 493 -2.01 -21.10 30.67
CA LYS A 493 -3.47 -21.33 30.63
C LYS A 493 -3.94 -22.45 31.57
N LEU A 494 -3.05 -23.04 32.38
CA LEU A 494 -3.34 -24.19 33.25
C LEU A 494 -3.99 -25.37 32.48
N ILE A 495 -3.66 -25.54 31.20
CA ILE A 495 -4.18 -26.63 30.37
C ILE A 495 -3.24 -27.83 30.54
N MET A 496 -3.65 -28.85 31.29
CA MET A 496 -2.98 -30.15 31.29
C MET A 496 -3.33 -30.90 29.99
N GLY A 497 -2.34 -31.15 29.12
CA GLY A 497 -2.48 -31.92 27.86
C GLY A 497 -1.91 -31.21 26.61
N LYS A 498 -1.84 -31.91 25.47
CA LYS A 498 -1.64 -31.28 24.15
C LYS A 498 -2.81 -30.31 23.93
N TRP A 499 -2.54 -29.03 23.76
CA TRP A 499 -3.59 -28.06 23.48
C TRP A 499 -4.37 -28.48 22.23
N ILE A 500 -5.67 -28.71 22.40
CA ILE A 500 -6.62 -29.14 21.36
C ILE A 500 -7.20 -27.91 20.62
N GLY A 501 -6.62 -26.72 20.82
CA GLY A 501 -7.07 -25.46 20.21
C GLY A 501 -6.15 -24.99 19.09
N GLU A 502 -6.71 -24.19 18.18
CA GLU A 502 -6.02 -23.59 17.03
C GLU A 502 -4.86 -22.69 17.49
N SER A 503 -3.64 -23.19 17.34
CA SER A 503 -2.41 -22.47 17.66
C SER A 503 -1.83 -21.79 16.41
N GLU A 504 -1.19 -20.63 16.58
CA GLU A 504 -0.37 -20.06 15.50
C GLU A 504 0.73 -21.05 15.03
N THR A 505 1.11 -21.99 15.90
CA THR A 505 1.99 -23.11 15.60
C THR A 505 1.37 -24.10 14.60
N ALA A 506 0.11 -24.51 14.82
CA ALA A 506 -0.61 -25.40 13.91
C ALA A 506 -0.83 -24.71 12.57
N GLN A 507 -1.17 -23.41 12.59
CA GLN A 507 -1.29 -22.63 11.35
C GLN A 507 0.01 -22.61 10.54
N LEU A 508 1.17 -22.64 11.19
CA LEU A 508 2.46 -22.62 10.49
C LEU A 508 2.64 -23.91 9.69
N GLU A 509 2.45 -25.05 10.33
CA GLU A 509 2.55 -26.36 9.70
C GLU A 509 1.50 -26.53 8.61
N GLU A 510 0.29 -26.03 8.83
CA GLU A 510 -0.80 -26.06 7.85
C GLU A 510 -0.54 -25.15 6.64
N CYS A 511 0.10 -23.99 6.83
CA CYS A 511 0.57 -23.14 5.73
C CYS A 511 1.69 -23.84 4.94
N ALA A 512 2.69 -24.39 5.64
CA ALA A 512 3.80 -25.10 5.00
C ALA A 512 3.30 -26.31 4.19
N LEU A 513 2.35 -27.07 4.73
CA LEU A 513 1.69 -28.17 4.02
C LEU A 513 1.00 -27.69 2.74
N ALA A 514 0.20 -26.63 2.82
CA ALA A 514 -0.52 -26.09 1.67
C ALA A 514 0.42 -25.59 0.55
N LEU A 515 1.52 -24.92 0.92
CA LEU A 515 2.53 -24.42 -0.02
C LEU A 515 3.34 -25.56 -0.65
N ASN A 516 3.86 -26.47 0.17
CA ASN A 516 4.65 -27.61 -0.32
C ASN A 516 3.84 -28.52 -1.25
N MET A 517 2.54 -28.67 -0.99
CA MET A 517 1.68 -29.55 -1.78
C MET A 517 1.61 -29.14 -3.25
N PHE A 518 1.84 -27.86 -3.61
CA PHE A 518 1.87 -27.41 -5.00
C PHE A 518 3.28 -27.16 -5.54
N ASN A 519 4.30 -27.11 -4.68
CA ASN A 519 5.65 -26.73 -5.08
C ASN A 519 6.24 -27.68 -6.14
N GLN A 520 6.84 -27.11 -7.18
CA GLN A 520 7.46 -27.77 -8.34
C GLN A 520 6.53 -28.68 -9.17
N ARG A 521 5.24 -28.73 -8.87
CA ARG A 521 4.27 -29.53 -9.62
C ARG A 521 3.76 -28.75 -10.83
N VAL A 522 3.52 -29.49 -11.91
CA VAL A 522 2.75 -29.01 -13.06
C VAL A 522 1.29 -29.33 -12.79
N LEU A 523 0.43 -28.31 -12.78
CA LEU A 523 -1.00 -28.50 -12.52
C LEU A 523 -1.89 -27.63 -13.42
N PRO A 524 -3.07 -28.14 -13.82
CA PRO A 524 -4.07 -27.36 -14.52
C PRO A 524 -4.86 -26.50 -13.55
N LEU A 525 -5.09 -25.24 -13.92
CA LEU A 525 -5.94 -24.28 -13.24
C LEU A 525 -7.04 -23.79 -14.17
N ASN A 526 -8.20 -23.46 -13.62
CA ASN A 526 -9.26 -22.79 -14.37
C ASN A 526 -9.19 -21.28 -14.16
N VAL A 527 -8.74 -20.55 -15.18
CA VAL A 527 -8.64 -19.09 -15.19
C VAL A 527 -9.65 -18.53 -16.19
N ASN A 528 -10.66 -17.81 -15.70
CA ASN A 528 -11.72 -17.22 -16.53
C ASN A 528 -12.42 -18.21 -17.49
N GLY A 529 -12.62 -19.46 -17.04
CA GLY A 529 -13.26 -20.52 -17.83
C GLY A 529 -12.33 -21.24 -18.80
N LYS A 530 -11.03 -20.89 -18.81
CA LYS A 530 -10.00 -21.56 -19.62
C LYS A 530 -9.09 -22.38 -18.73
N GLU A 531 -8.67 -23.54 -19.23
CA GLU A 531 -7.62 -24.32 -18.59
C GLU A 531 -6.26 -23.67 -18.87
N VAL A 532 -5.49 -23.45 -17.81
CA VAL A 532 -4.15 -22.87 -17.81
C VAL A 532 -3.24 -23.82 -17.05
N TRP A 533 -2.16 -24.24 -17.69
CA TRP A 533 -1.16 -25.11 -17.09
C TRP A 533 -0.08 -24.25 -16.43
N ILE A 534 0.14 -24.46 -15.14
CA ILE A 534 1.18 -23.75 -14.39
C ILE A 534 2.20 -24.73 -13.82
N LYS A 535 3.42 -24.23 -13.60
CA LYS A 535 4.41 -24.85 -12.73
C LYS A 535 4.68 -23.90 -11.57
N ALA A 536 4.17 -24.26 -10.39
CA ALA A 536 4.41 -23.46 -9.20
C ALA A 536 5.85 -23.67 -8.74
N ASP A 537 6.58 -22.58 -8.53
CA ASP A 537 7.93 -22.59 -7.96
C ASP A 537 7.85 -21.83 -6.63
N ILE A 538 7.78 -22.56 -5.52
CA ILE A 538 7.41 -22.00 -4.22
C ILE A 538 8.58 -22.17 -3.23
N SER A 539 9.02 -21.07 -2.64
CA SER A 539 9.91 -21.07 -1.48
C SER A 539 9.28 -20.26 -0.34
N PHE A 540 9.53 -20.66 0.90
CA PHE A 540 8.97 -19.96 2.05
C PHE A 540 9.87 -19.97 3.30
N LEU A 541 9.69 -18.94 4.12
CA LEU A 541 10.37 -18.71 5.39
C LEU A 541 9.37 -18.23 6.44
N ASN A 542 9.64 -18.50 7.72
CA ASN A 542 8.91 -17.90 8.84
C ASN A 542 9.87 -17.31 9.87
N MET A 543 10.03 -16.00 9.80
CA MET A 543 10.85 -15.25 10.76
C MET A 543 9.94 -14.43 11.65
N GLY A 544 9.93 -14.77 12.95
CA GLY A 544 9.06 -14.13 13.93
C GLY A 544 9.32 -12.63 14.08
N SER A 545 8.25 -11.83 14.12
CA SER A 545 8.33 -10.36 14.20
C SER A 545 7.71 -9.76 15.47
N ASN A 546 7.50 -10.59 16.50
CA ASN A 546 6.87 -10.18 17.76
C ASN A 546 7.86 -10.23 18.93
N PRO A 547 7.53 -9.69 20.12
CA PRO A 547 8.45 -9.70 21.26
C PRO A 547 8.93 -11.10 21.68
N LEU A 548 8.16 -12.16 21.44
CA LEU A 548 8.58 -13.53 21.72
C LEU A 548 9.71 -13.99 20.79
N ALA A 549 9.83 -13.39 19.60
CA ALA A 549 10.91 -13.68 18.67
C ALA A 549 12.24 -13.06 19.14
N VAL A 550 12.18 -11.97 19.92
CA VAL A 550 13.36 -11.40 20.59
C VAL A 550 13.83 -12.39 21.66
N LYS A 551 15.08 -12.86 21.57
CA LYS A 551 15.72 -13.72 22.60
C LYS A 551 16.12 -12.89 23.84
N ALA A 552 15.17 -12.16 24.42
CA ALA A 552 15.35 -11.35 25.64
C ALA A 552 14.57 -11.94 26.82
N GLY A 553 15.11 -11.80 28.04
CA GLY A 553 14.49 -12.31 29.28
C GLY A 553 14.29 -13.84 29.26
N TYR A 554 13.19 -14.33 29.83
CA TYR A 554 12.86 -15.76 29.87
C TYR A 554 12.71 -16.41 28.48
N ALA A 555 12.37 -15.63 27.44
CA ALA A 555 12.27 -16.13 26.07
C ALA A 555 13.63 -16.48 25.45
N ARG A 556 14.76 -16.04 26.05
CA ARG A 556 16.11 -16.46 25.64
C ARG A 556 16.38 -17.95 25.90
N LEU A 557 15.68 -18.53 26.88
CA LEU A 557 15.88 -19.93 27.29
C LEU A 557 15.10 -20.93 26.42
N LEU A 558 14.36 -20.44 25.42
CA LEU A 558 13.44 -21.25 24.62
C LEU A 558 13.93 -21.27 23.19
N ASP A 559 14.31 -22.45 22.74
CA ASP A 559 14.69 -22.68 21.37
C ASP A 559 13.45 -22.68 20.45
N ASP A 560 13.67 -22.28 19.20
CA ASP A 560 12.68 -22.50 18.16
C ASP A 560 12.45 -24.00 17.97
N ALA A 561 11.20 -24.37 17.67
CA ALA A 561 10.85 -25.74 17.36
C ALA A 561 11.67 -26.26 16.17
N GLU A 562 12.05 -27.53 16.23
CA GLU A 562 12.86 -28.22 15.21
C GLU A 562 12.30 -28.04 13.80
N THR A 563 10.99 -28.24 13.63
CA THR A 563 10.27 -28.02 12.36
C THR A 563 10.44 -26.60 11.79
N LEU A 564 10.43 -25.57 12.65
CA LEU A 564 10.64 -24.18 12.20
C LEU A 564 12.09 -23.96 11.76
N LYS A 565 13.07 -24.53 12.47
CA LYS A 565 14.49 -24.45 12.08
C LYS A 565 14.69 -25.06 10.69
N GLY A 566 14.08 -26.22 10.43
CA GLY A 566 14.11 -26.89 9.13
C GLY A 566 13.50 -26.07 7.99
N TYR A 567 12.29 -25.52 8.18
CA TYR A 567 11.66 -24.63 7.19
C TYR A 567 12.53 -23.42 6.87
N ASN A 568 13.04 -22.75 7.90
CA ASN A 568 13.87 -21.57 7.71
C ASN A 568 15.21 -21.90 7.04
N ALA A 569 15.81 -23.04 7.37
CA ALA A 569 17.04 -23.50 6.73
C ALA A 569 16.84 -23.80 5.24
N LYS A 570 15.78 -24.54 4.87
CA LYS A 570 15.42 -24.79 3.47
C LYS A 570 15.19 -23.48 2.71
N GLY A 571 14.27 -22.64 3.19
CA GLY A 571 13.93 -21.40 2.51
C GLY A 571 15.10 -20.42 2.40
N TYR A 572 16.02 -20.41 3.38
CA TYR A 572 17.22 -19.57 3.30
C TYR A 572 18.22 -20.10 2.27
N MET A 573 18.37 -21.42 2.16
CA MET A 573 19.21 -22.01 1.11
C MET A 573 18.67 -21.74 -0.28
N GLU A 574 17.36 -21.87 -0.48
CA GLU A 574 16.69 -21.56 -1.75
C GLU A 574 16.88 -20.07 -2.09
N PHE A 575 16.61 -19.18 -1.13
CA PHE A 575 16.87 -17.73 -1.26
C PHE A 575 18.30 -17.42 -1.70
N GLU A 576 19.28 -18.01 -1.02
CA GLU A 576 20.69 -17.77 -1.32
C GLU A 576 21.06 -18.26 -2.73
N GLN A 577 20.62 -19.47 -3.11
CA GLN A 577 20.87 -20.04 -4.43
C GLN A 577 20.23 -19.22 -5.55
N GLU A 578 19.02 -18.70 -5.33
CA GLU A 578 18.32 -17.83 -6.28
C GLU A 578 19.09 -16.52 -6.48
N VAL A 579 19.52 -15.87 -5.41
CA VAL A 579 20.30 -14.63 -5.50
C VAL A 579 21.61 -14.86 -6.24
N PHE A 580 22.34 -15.94 -5.95
CA PHE A 580 23.56 -16.27 -6.71
C PHE A 580 23.28 -16.53 -8.18
N SER A 581 22.20 -17.24 -8.50
CA SER A 581 21.82 -17.52 -9.89
C SER A 581 21.46 -16.23 -10.64
N TYR A 582 20.71 -15.34 -10.00
CA TYR A 582 20.36 -14.03 -10.54
C TYR A 582 21.61 -13.16 -10.75
N LEU A 583 22.48 -13.05 -9.76
CA LEU A 583 23.72 -12.28 -9.88
C LEU A 583 24.63 -12.82 -10.98
N HIS A 584 24.73 -14.15 -11.10
CA HIS A 584 25.54 -14.78 -12.16
C HIS A 584 24.99 -14.47 -13.55
N SER A 585 23.67 -14.51 -13.74
CA SER A 585 23.08 -14.21 -15.05
C SER A 585 23.22 -12.74 -15.47
N HIS A 586 23.37 -11.80 -14.52
CA HIS A 586 23.46 -10.37 -14.81
C HIS A 586 24.90 -9.82 -14.80
N LEU A 587 25.80 -10.40 -14.00
CA LEU A 587 27.20 -9.99 -13.94
C LEU A 587 28.10 -10.82 -14.87
N GLY A 588 27.67 -12.02 -15.27
CA GLY A 588 28.47 -12.95 -16.06
C GLY A 588 29.58 -13.62 -15.25
N GLU A 589 30.78 -13.74 -15.85
CA GLU A 589 31.96 -14.30 -15.20
C GLU A 589 32.56 -13.31 -14.19
N SER A 590 32.10 -13.42 -12.94
CA SER A 590 32.60 -12.65 -11.81
C SER A 590 33.53 -13.49 -10.93
N SER A 591 34.78 -13.05 -10.76
CA SER A 591 35.73 -13.74 -9.88
C SER A 591 35.29 -13.63 -8.42
N ALA A 592 34.80 -12.47 -7.98
CA ALA A 592 34.33 -12.27 -6.62
C ALA A 592 33.09 -13.13 -6.33
N LEU A 593 32.13 -13.19 -7.26
CA LEU A 593 30.93 -14.03 -7.15
C LEU A 593 31.28 -15.52 -7.08
N ASN A 594 32.21 -15.97 -7.92
CA ASN A 594 32.67 -17.36 -7.92
C ASN A 594 33.35 -17.72 -6.59
N LYS A 595 34.24 -16.86 -6.06
CA LYS A 595 34.86 -17.06 -4.75
C LYS A 595 33.84 -17.06 -3.60
N LEU A 596 32.85 -16.16 -3.63
CA LEU A 596 31.74 -16.14 -2.66
C LEU A 596 30.98 -17.47 -2.72
N ARG A 597 30.61 -17.90 -3.92
CA ARG A 597 29.88 -19.15 -4.16
C ARG A 597 30.68 -20.37 -3.69
N GLU A 598 31.98 -20.42 -3.95
CA GLU A 598 32.87 -21.48 -3.48
C GLU A 598 32.98 -21.53 -1.96
N LYS A 599 33.12 -20.37 -1.29
CA LYS A 599 33.16 -20.32 0.19
C LYS A 599 31.84 -20.77 0.81
N ILE A 600 30.72 -20.41 0.19
CA ILE A 600 29.38 -20.72 0.68
C ILE A 600 29.00 -22.18 0.41
N HIS A 601 29.41 -22.70 -0.74
CA HIS A 601 29.13 -24.07 -1.17
C HIS A 601 30.31 -25.03 -0.93
N GLY A 602 31.33 -24.63 -0.17
CA GLY A 602 32.51 -25.45 0.14
C GLY A 602 32.21 -26.77 0.86
N PHE A 603 30.97 -26.95 1.31
CA PHE A 603 30.42 -28.16 1.91
C PHE A 603 29.80 -29.09 0.85
N ASN A 604 30.57 -29.43 -0.19
CA ASN A 604 30.07 -30.22 -1.32
C ASN A 604 29.57 -31.60 -0.90
N ARG A 605 30.25 -32.25 0.05
CA ARG A 605 29.85 -33.56 0.56
C ARG A 605 28.46 -33.51 1.19
N GLU A 606 28.25 -32.59 2.12
CA GLU A 606 26.99 -32.46 2.86
C GLU A 606 25.86 -32.01 1.92
N LYS A 607 26.18 -31.23 0.88
CA LYS A 607 25.23 -30.86 -0.18
C LYS A 607 24.79 -32.08 -1.00
N VAL A 608 25.74 -32.90 -1.45
CA VAL A 608 25.44 -34.14 -2.21
C VAL A 608 24.62 -35.12 -1.35
N GLU A 609 24.95 -35.25 -0.05
CA GLU A 609 24.17 -36.04 0.90
C GLU A 609 22.73 -35.52 1.02
N LEU A 610 22.53 -34.21 1.10
CA LEU A 610 21.20 -33.58 1.15
C LEU A 610 20.42 -33.81 -0.15
N GLU A 611 21.05 -33.62 -1.32
CA GLU A 611 20.42 -33.85 -2.63
C GLU A 611 20.00 -35.31 -2.82
N THR A 612 20.85 -36.24 -2.35
CA THR A 612 20.54 -37.68 -2.36
C THR A 612 19.34 -37.98 -1.46
N LEU A 613 19.33 -37.42 -0.24
CA LEU A 613 18.25 -37.61 0.71
C LEU A 613 16.90 -37.07 0.18
N ILE A 614 16.91 -35.91 -0.50
CA ILE A 614 15.72 -35.34 -1.15
C ILE A 614 15.18 -36.30 -2.20
N LYS A 615 16.05 -36.86 -3.05
CA LYS A 615 15.66 -37.79 -4.10
C LYS A 615 15.10 -39.11 -3.53
N GLU A 616 15.73 -39.65 -2.49
CA GLU A 616 15.30 -40.89 -1.83
C GLU A 616 13.97 -40.73 -1.07
N ASN A 617 13.65 -39.51 -0.65
CA ASN A 617 12.46 -39.19 0.14
C ASN A 617 11.47 -38.32 -0.63
N ASP A 618 11.36 -38.52 -1.95
CA ASP A 618 10.39 -37.79 -2.77
C ASP A 618 8.96 -38.01 -2.24
N VAL A 619 8.22 -36.90 -2.16
CA VAL A 619 6.85 -36.80 -1.62
C VAL A 619 5.85 -36.32 -2.67
N SER A 620 6.27 -36.14 -3.92
CA SER A 620 5.46 -35.54 -5.00
C SER A 620 4.14 -36.32 -5.23
N GLU A 621 4.21 -37.64 -5.32
CA GLU A 621 3.01 -38.50 -5.48
C GLU A 621 2.08 -38.44 -4.26
N LEU A 622 2.65 -38.40 -3.06
CA LEU A 622 1.87 -38.30 -1.82
C LEU A 622 1.11 -36.97 -1.75
N TYR A 623 1.73 -35.88 -2.20
CA TYR A 623 1.06 -34.59 -2.29
C TYR A 623 -0.09 -34.57 -3.29
N GLN A 624 0.07 -35.23 -4.44
CA GLN A 624 -1.02 -35.37 -5.40
C GLN A 624 -2.19 -36.18 -4.83
N GLN A 625 -1.90 -37.30 -4.16
CA GLN A 625 -2.93 -38.11 -3.48
C GLN A 625 -3.64 -37.30 -2.37
N LEU A 626 -2.87 -36.54 -1.58
CA LEU A 626 -3.41 -35.70 -0.52
C LEU A 626 -4.35 -34.62 -1.06
N GLU A 627 -3.99 -33.98 -2.17
CA GLU A 627 -4.83 -32.97 -2.83
C GLU A 627 -6.20 -33.56 -3.21
N VAL A 628 -6.22 -34.71 -3.87
CA VAL A 628 -7.45 -35.40 -4.29
C VAL A 628 -8.33 -35.74 -3.08
N GLU A 629 -7.73 -36.30 -2.02
CA GLU A 629 -8.44 -36.65 -0.79
C GLU A 629 -9.02 -35.41 -0.08
N MET A 630 -8.29 -34.29 -0.08
CA MET A 630 -8.78 -33.03 0.48
C MET A 630 -9.89 -32.39 -0.36
N GLU A 631 -9.83 -32.48 -1.69
CA GLU A 631 -10.91 -32.02 -2.58
C GLU A 631 -12.18 -32.87 -2.39
N ASN A 632 -12.03 -34.20 -2.30
CA ASN A 632 -13.12 -35.12 -1.97
C ASN A 632 -13.72 -34.83 -0.59
N TYR A 633 -12.87 -34.52 0.40
CA TYR A 633 -13.33 -34.15 1.74
C TYR A 633 -14.17 -32.86 1.75
N LEU A 634 -13.80 -31.84 0.96
CA LEU A 634 -14.60 -30.61 0.84
C LEU A 634 -15.91 -30.83 0.09
N ALA A 635 -15.94 -31.75 -0.87
CA ALA A 635 -17.15 -32.10 -1.62
C ALA A 635 -18.14 -32.91 -0.76
N ASP A 636 -17.65 -33.91 -0.01
CA ASP A 636 -18.44 -34.71 0.92
C ASP A 636 -17.63 -35.09 2.18
N PRO A 637 -17.79 -34.34 3.29
CA PRO A 637 -17.09 -34.62 4.54
C PRO A 637 -17.48 -35.93 5.25
N GLN A 638 -18.54 -36.62 4.80
CA GLN A 638 -18.99 -37.90 5.37
C GLN A 638 -18.26 -39.11 4.77
N THR A 639 -17.43 -38.90 3.75
CA THR A 639 -16.61 -39.94 3.14
C THR A 639 -15.53 -40.46 4.12
N LYS A 640 -15.07 -41.71 3.95
CA LYS A 640 -13.97 -42.33 4.73
C LYS A 640 -12.58 -41.72 4.45
N THR A 641 -12.54 -40.49 3.96
CA THR A 641 -11.33 -39.78 3.49
C THR A 641 -10.42 -39.34 4.63
N LYS A 642 -10.93 -39.14 5.85
CA LYS A 642 -10.13 -38.71 7.01
C LYS A 642 -8.96 -39.64 7.33
N ASP A 643 -9.22 -40.94 7.40
CA ASP A 643 -8.18 -41.95 7.67
C ASP A 643 -7.16 -42.04 6.52
N SER A 644 -7.59 -41.73 5.29
CA SER A 644 -6.70 -41.61 4.13
C SER A 644 -5.79 -40.39 4.27
N ILE A 645 -6.38 -39.22 4.53
CA ILE A 645 -5.68 -37.94 4.74
C ILE A 645 -4.63 -38.07 5.85
N ASP A 646 -5.00 -38.63 7.01
CA ASP A 646 -4.10 -38.76 8.15
C ASP A 646 -2.90 -39.67 7.81
N ARG A 647 -3.14 -40.83 7.16
CA ARG A 647 -2.05 -41.74 6.74
C ARG A 647 -1.10 -41.12 5.72
N ILE A 648 -1.63 -40.40 4.72
CA ILE A 648 -0.82 -39.74 3.70
C ILE A 648 0.00 -38.61 4.34
N LYS A 649 -0.63 -37.77 5.17
CA LYS A 649 0.04 -36.67 5.87
C LYS A 649 1.14 -37.17 6.81
N ASP A 650 0.90 -38.23 7.57
CA ASP A 650 1.92 -38.82 8.45
C ASP A 650 3.11 -39.36 7.65
N SER A 651 2.87 -39.92 6.46
CA SER A 651 3.91 -40.40 5.56
C SER A 651 4.75 -39.26 4.99
N ILE A 652 4.12 -38.16 4.57
CA ILE A 652 4.78 -36.92 4.15
C ILE A 652 5.63 -36.38 5.30
N HIS A 653 5.05 -36.23 6.49
CA HIS A 653 5.74 -35.67 7.65
C HIS A 653 7.01 -36.44 8.02
N LYS A 654 6.95 -37.78 8.01
CA LYS A 654 8.13 -38.63 8.30
C LYS A 654 9.27 -38.39 7.30
N ARG A 655 8.98 -38.33 6.01
CA ARG A 655 9.97 -38.12 4.94
C ARG A 655 10.53 -36.70 4.97
N GLU A 656 9.66 -35.71 5.06
CA GLU A 656 10.05 -34.30 5.12
C GLU A 656 10.88 -33.98 6.36
N LYS A 657 10.58 -34.59 7.51
CA LYS A 657 11.36 -34.38 8.73
C LYS A 657 12.85 -34.69 8.50
N LEU A 658 13.17 -35.83 7.89
CA LEU A 658 14.56 -36.23 7.59
C LEU A 658 15.26 -35.19 6.72
N ILE A 659 14.58 -34.70 5.69
CA ILE A 659 15.09 -33.67 4.78
C ILE A 659 15.34 -32.36 5.54
N TYR A 660 14.37 -31.91 6.34
CA TYR A 660 14.43 -30.65 7.08
C TYR A 660 15.49 -30.63 8.16
N ASP A 661 15.69 -31.74 8.86
CA ASP A 661 16.76 -31.87 9.86
C ASP A 661 18.14 -31.74 9.16
N LYS A 662 18.31 -32.37 7.99
CA LYS A 662 19.55 -32.26 7.20
C LYS A 662 19.79 -30.83 6.66
N TYR A 663 18.74 -30.13 6.23
CA TYR A 663 18.82 -28.70 5.88
C TYR A 663 19.33 -27.86 7.06
N ALA A 664 18.76 -28.08 8.26
CA ALA A 664 19.13 -27.34 9.46
C ALA A 664 20.60 -27.57 9.86
N ASP A 665 21.08 -28.81 9.75
CA ASP A 665 22.49 -29.16 9.98
C ASP A 665 23.41 -28.44 8.99
N TYR A 666 23.08 -28.51 7.70
CA TYR A 666 23.87 -27.88 6.64
C TYR A 666 23.98 -26.36 6.80
N VAL A 667 22.86 -25.68 7.06
CA VAL A 667 22.84 -24.24 7.30
C VAL A 667 23.58 -23.87 8.59
N SER A 668 23.55 -24.73 9.61
CA SER A 668 24.29 -24.53 10.85
C SER A 668 25.81 -24.56 10.63
N LEU A 669 26.30 -25.50 9.80
CA LEU A 669 27.70 -25.56 9.38
C LEU A 669 28.13 -24.29 8.63
N LYS A 670 27.33 -23.87 7.65
CA LYS A 670 27.58 -22.63 6.91
C LYS A 670 27.58 -21.39 7.79
N SER A 671 26.66 -21.30 8.73
CA SER A 671 26.59 -20.18 9.68
C SER A 671 27.80 -20.13 10.62
N ARG A 672 28.43 -21.28 10.93
CA ARG A 672 29.69 -21.32 11.67
C ARG A 672 30.84 -20.78 10.81
N ALA A 673 31.01 -21.31 9.60
CA ALA A 673 32.03 -20.86 8.66
C ALA A 673 31.93 -19.37 8.32
N TYR A 674 30.71 -18.87 8.06
CA TYR A 674 30.48 -17.44 7.81
C TYR A 674 30.97 -16.57 8.98
N ARG A 675 30.68 -16.96 10.22
CA ARG A 675 31.09 -16.20 11.41
C ARG A 675 32.62 -16.20 11.60
N GLU A 676 33.28 -17.30 11.28
CA GLU A 676 34.75 -17.42 11.36
C GLU A 676 35.47 -16.60 10.29
N GLN A 677 34.86 -16.44 9.10
CA GLN A 677 35.47 -15.79 7.93
C GLN A 677 34.78 -14.46 7.57
N ARG A 678 34.08 -13.83 8.51
CA ARG A 678 33.14 -12.72 8.23
C ARG A 678 33.76 -11.54 7.49
N GLU A 679 35.00 -11.16 7.81
CA GLU A 679 35.68 -10.04 7.14
C GLU A 679 36.05 -10.40 5.70
N GLU A 680 36.44 -11.64 5.41
CA GLU A 680 36.71 -12.09 4.04
C GLU A 680 35.44 -12.04 3.17
N TYR A 681 34.28 -12.39 3.74
CA TYR A 681 32.99 -12.23 3.05
C TYR A 681 32.73 -10.76 2.70
N ARG A 682 32.98 -9.83 3.64
CA ARG A 682 32.81 -8.39 3.40
C ARG A 682 33.73 -7.86 2.31
N ASP A 683 34.98 -8.31 2.29
CA ASP A 683 35.94 -7.93 1.26
C ASP A 683 35.48 -8.42 -0.11
N LEU A 684 35.01 -9.67 -0.22
CA LEU A 684 34.46 -10.20 -1.46
C LEU A 684 33.19 -9.47 -1.91
N PHE A 685 32.29 -9.11 -0.99
CA PHE A 685 31.13 -8.28 -1.34
C PHE A 685 31.55 -6.89 -1.81
N LYS A 686 32.58 -6.29 -1.20
CA LYS A 686 33.16 -5.02 -1.64
C LYS A 686 33.77 -5.13 -3.04
N GLU A 687 34.48 -6.21 -3.35
CA GLU A 687 34.95 -6.50 -4.71
C GLU A 687 33.77 -6.61 -5.69
N LEU A 688 32.77 -7.43 -5.36
CA LEU A 688 31.59 -7.67 -6.19
C LEU A 688 30.82 -6.38 -6.53
N LYS A 689 30.68 -5.46 -5.56
CA LYS A 689 30.01 -4.15 -5.78
C LYS A 689 30.76 -3.24 -6.76
N ASN A 690 32.07 -3.44 -6.94
CA ASN A 690 32.91 -2.64 -7.83
C ASN A 690 33.06 -3.26 -9.23
N GLU A 691 32.59 -4.49 -9.43
CA GLU A 691 32.63 -5.13 -10.73
C GLU A 691 31.68 -4.44 -11.72
N ARG A 692 32.13 -4.33 -12.97
CA ARG A 692 31.33 -3.79 -14.07
C ARG A 692 30.74 -4.96 -14.84
N GLY A 693 29.41 -5.08 -14.83
CA GLY A 693 28.69 -6.01 -15.68
C GLY A 693 28.55 -5.50 -17.12
N THR A 694 27.92 -6.30 -17.97
CA THR A 694 27.52 -5.93 -19.34
C THR A 694 26.20 -5.15 -19.39
N THR A 695 25.64 -4.81 -18.22
CA THR A 695 24.31 -4.21 -18.06
C THR A 695 24.31 -2.70 -18.24
N THR A 696 23.12 -2.14 -18.44
CA THR A 696 22.92 -0.68 -18.51
C THR A 696 23.25 -0.03 -17.16
N GLN A 697 23.56 1.27 -17.15
CA GLN A 697 23.87 1.99 -15.90
C GLN A 697 22.75 1.89 -14.84
N PRO A 698 21.45 2.05 -15.17
CA PRO A 698 20.37 1.87 -14.20
C PRO A 698 20.30 0.44 -13.64
N GLU A 699 20.49 -0.56 -14.51
CA GLU A 699 20.47 -1.97 -14.12
C GLU A 699 21.67 -2.32 -13.22
N LEU A 700 22.84 -1.76 -13.50
CA LEU A 700 24.02 -1.90 -12.65
C LEU A 700 23.79 -1.34 -11.24
N GLU A 701 23.13 -0.18 -11.11
CA GLU A 701 22.79 0.38 -9.80
C GLU A 701 21.73 -0.47 -9.05
N ARG A 702 20.76 -1.03 -9.78
CA ARG A 702 19.81 -2.01 -9.21
C ARG A 702 20.54 -3.23 -8.66
N ILE A 703 21.49 -3.79 -9.41
CA ILE A 703 22.29 -4.96 -9.00
C ILE A 703 23.16 -4.62 -7.78
N LYS A 704 23.83 -3.46 -7.76
CA LYS A 704 24.61 -3.02 -6.59
C LYS A 704 23.75 -2.90 -5.34
N ASN A 705 22.55 -2.32 -5.46
CA ASN A 705 21.61 -2.24 -4.34
C ASN A 705 21.17 -3.64 -3.87
N LEU A 706 20.93 -4.57 -4.81
CA LEU A 706 20.63 -5.96 -4.48
C LEU A 706 21.78 -6.61 -3.69
N ILE A 707 23.04 -6.43 -4.14
CA ILE A 707 24.22 -6.96 -3.45
C ILE A 707 24.35 -6.40 -2.03
N ILE A 708 24.14 -5.10 -1.83
CA ILE A 708 24.18 -4.46 -0.51
C ILE A 708 23.11 -5.07 0.42
N LYS A 709 21.88 -5.23 -0.09
CA LYS A 709 20.78 -5.81 0.68
C LYS A 709 21.06 -7.28 1.01
N PHE A 710 21.60 -8.03 0.06
CA PHE A 710 21.93 -9.44 0.22
C PHE A 710 23.05 -9.66 1.24
N GLU A 711 24.14 -8.89 1.17
CA GLU A 711 25.22 -8.89 2.17
C GLU A 711 24.64 -8.69 3.58
N LYS A 712 23.76 -7.70 3.75
CA LYS A 712 23.11 -7.42 5.04
C LYS A 712 22.17 -8.55 5.48
N ALA A 713 21.39 -9.14 4.57
CA ALA A 713 20.50 -10.25 4.87
C ALA A 713 21.28 -11.48 5.33
N MET A 714 22.37 -11.82 4.63
CA MET A 714 23.27 -12.91 4.99
C MET A 714 23.87 -12.70 6.38
N ASP A 715 24.36 -11.49 6.66
CA ASP A 715 24.96 -11.15 7.94
C ASP A 715 23.95 -11.31 9.08
N ILE A 716 22.74 -10.77 8.91
CA ILE A 716 21.67 -10.86 9.92
C ILE A 716 21.28 -12.32 10.17
N TYR A 717 21.17 -13.13 9.12
CA TYR A 717 20.77 -14.53 9.24
C TYR A 717 21.84 -15.37 9.94
N HIS A 718 23.09 -15.35 9.45
CA HIS A 718 24.16 -16.20 9.97
C HIS A 718 24.65 -15.78 11.36
N THR A 719 24.56 -14.49 11.70
CA THR A 719 24.84 -14.02 13.07
C THR A 719 23.66 -14.16 14.02
N GLN A 720 22.49 -14.59 13.52
CA GLN A 720 21.21 -14.62 14.23
C GLN A 720 20.78 -13.25 14.79
N ALA A 721 21.21 -12.15 14.16
CA ALA A 721 20.86 -10.81 14.62
C ALA A 721 19.34 -10.57 14.58
N PHE A 722 18.59 -11.26 13.73
CA PHE A 722 17.11 -11.24 13.70
C PHE A 722 16.43 -11.62 15.03
N SER A 723 17.17 -12.21 15.98
CA SER A 723 16.69 -12.50 17.34
C SER A 723 16.85 -11.30 18.30
N ARG A 724 17.39 -10.17 17.85
CA ARG A 724 17.55 -8.93 18.61
C ARG A 724 16.42 -7.95 18.28
N ALA A 725 16.00 -7.16 19.26
CA ALA A 725 14.87 -6.26 19.11
C ALA A 725 15.06 -5.21 18.00
N ASP A 726 16.31 -4.75 17.80
CA ASP A 726 16.70 -3.74 16.82
C ASP A 726 16.77 -4.27 15.37
N PHE A 727 16.89 -5.58 15.17
CA PHE A 727 17.01 -6.22 13.85
C PHE A 727 15.87 -7.19 13.52
N ILE A 728 14.86 -7.28 14.39
CA ILE A 728 13.84 -8.35 14.35
C ILE A 728 13.00 -8.37 13.06
N LEU A 729 12.93 -7.25 12.33
CA LEU A 729 12.21 -7.13 11.06
C LEU A 729 13.15 -7.10 9.85
N ASP A 730 14.44 -6.87 10.06
CA ASP A 730 15.35 -6.47 9.00
C ASP A 730 15.56 -7.60 7.98
N PHE A 731 15.70 -8.84 8.45
CA PHE A 731 15.84 -9.98 7.53
C PHE A 731 14.57 -10.17 6.67
N GLN A 732 13.39 -10.08 7.29
CA GLN A 732 12.12 -10.26 6.58
C GLN A 732 11.95 -9.22 5.47
N VAL A 733 12.26 -7.96 5.78
CA VAL A 733 12.16 -6.85 4.86
C VAL A 733 13.18 -6.99 3.72
N LEU A 734 14.43 -7.33 4.04
CA LEU A 734 15.45 -7.55 3.02
C LEU A 734 15.11 -8.74 2.12
N TYR A 735 14.63 -9.84 2.67
CA TYR A 735 14.16 -10.99 1.89
C TYR A 735 13.05 -10.58 0.92
N ILE A 736 12.02 -9.88 1.42
CA ILE A 736 10.89 -9.42 0.60
C ILE A 736 11.35 -8.48 -0.51
N GLU A 737 12.18 -7.48 -0.18
CA GLU A 737 12.69 -6.51 -1.17
C GLU A 737 13.61 -7.18 -2.20
N ILE A 738 14.50 -8.09 -1.81
CA ILE A 738 15.40 -8.76 -2.75
C ILE A 738 14.61 -9.66 -3.69
N GLN A 739 13.62 -10.40 -3.19
CA GLN A 739 12.80 -11.28 -4.01
C GLN A 739 11.95 -10.49 -5.02
N GLU A 740 11.40 -9.36 -4.61
CA GLU A 740 10.71 -8.43 -5.51
C GLU A 740 11.68 -7.84 -6.56
N MET A 741 12.89 -7.44 -6.14
CA MET A 741 13.94 -6.98 -7.06
C MET A 741 14.42 -8.05 -8.05
N MET A 742 14.26 -9.34 -7.76
CA MET A 742 14.54 -10.45 -8.69
C MET A 742 13.31 -10.84 -9.53
N SER A 743 12.25 -10.06 -9.47
CA SER A 743 11.01 -10.26 -10.20
C SER A 743 10.18 -11.47 -9.78
N ASN A 744 10.32 -11.93 -8.53
CA ASN A 744 9.49 -13.00 -7.98
C ASN A 744 8.16 -12.44 -7.43
N PHE A 745 7.12 -13.27 -7.42
CA PHE A 745 5.91 -12.95 -6.68
C PHE A 745 6.21 -13.05 -5.19
N VAL A 746 6.01 -11.97 -4.45
CA VAL A 746 6.25 -11.96 -3.01
C VAL A 746 4.94 -11.87 -2.26
N GLU A 747 4.72 -12.81 -1.35
CA GLU A 747 3.65 -12.71 -0.37
C GLU A 747 4.22 -12.69 1.05
N PHE A 748 3.54 -11.96 1.94
CA PHE A 748 3.88 -11.98 3.35
C PHE A 748 2.62 -11.81 4.19
N PHE A 749 2.51 -12.61 5.24
CA PHE A 749 1.28 -12.65 6.01
C PHE A 749 1.50 -13.01 7.47
N CYS A 750 0.53 -12.64 8.28
CA CYS A 750 0.37 -13.12 9.64
C CYS A 750 -1.06 -13.64 9.81
N LYS A 751 -1.40 -14.11 11.01
CA LYS A 751 -2.71 -14.67 11.33
C LYS A 751 -3.93 -13.86 10.81
N SER A 752 -3.86 -12.54 10.77
CA SER A 752 -4.96 -11.66 10.29
C SER A 752 -4.54 -10.67 9.20
N ALA A 753 -3.27 -10.67 8.75
CA ALA A 753 -2.70 -9.64 7.87
C ALA A 753 -2.69 -8.19 8.40
N GLU A 754 -3.02 -7.97 9.67
CA GLU A 754 -3.12 -6.62 10.24
C GLU A 754 -1.80 -6.19 10.87
N ASP A 755 -1.48 -6.69 12.07
CA ASP A 755 -0.47 -6.07 12.93
C ASP A 755 0.97 -6.27 12.44
N ARG A 756 1.41 -7.54 12.35
CA ARG A 756 2.79 -7.88 11.99
C ARG A 756 3.05 -7.68 10.51
N THR A 757 2.05 -8.03 9.70
CA THR A 757 2.10 -7.83 8.26
C THR A 757 2.10 -6.34 7.93
N GLY A 758 1.26 -5.55 8.58
CA GLY A 758 1.28 -4.09 8.44
C GLY A 758 2.62 -3.50 8.81
N ARG A 759 3.20 -3.91 9.96
CA ARG A 759 4.51 -3.38 10.36
C ARG A 759 5.64 -3.74 9.40
N VAL A 760 5.65 -4.95 8.85
CA VAL A 760 6.63 -5.36 7.81
C VAL A 760 6.45 -4.50 6.56
N ASP A 761 5.21 -4.30 6.10
CA ASP A 761 4.91 -3.42 4.97
C ASP A 761 5.37 -1.98 5.22
N ASP A 762 5.07 -1.43 6.39
CA ASP A 762 5.52 -0.09 6.80
C ASP A 762 7.05 0.00 6.83
N LYS A 763 7.76 -1.07 7.25
CA LYS A 763 9.23 -1.08 7.26
C LYS A 763 9.83 -1.14 5.86
N VAL A 764 9.19 -1.84 4.92
CA VAL A 764 9.57 -1.79 3.48
C VAL A 764 9.38 -0.36 2.96
N GLN A 765 8.23 0.27 3.22
CA GLN A 765 7.96 1.65 2.79
C GLN A 765 8.99 2.63 3.39
N GLU A 766 9.35 2.49 4.66
CA GLU A 766 10.41 3.29 5.30
C GLU A 766 11.74 3.23 4.55
N ASN A 767 12.17 2.02 4.14
CA ASN A 767 13.40 1.83 3.37
C ASN A 767 13.31 2.44 1.97
N LYS A 768 12.19 2.21 1.27
CA LYS A 768 11.96 2.72 -0.09
C LYS A 768 11.85 4.25 -0.13
N ILE A 769 11.28 4.88 0.91
CA ILE A 769 11.31 6.34 1.08
C ILE A 769 12.73 6.84 1.25
N PHE A 770 13.52 6.20 2.12
CA PHE A 770 14.91 6.58 2.31
C PHE A 770 15.70 6.47 1.00
N GLU A 771 15.56 5.36 0.29
CA GLU A 771 16.18 5.13 -1.03
C GLU A 771 15.76 6.20 -2.04
N SER A 772 14.48 6.57 -2.06
CA SER A 772 13.96 7.62 -2.93
C SER A 772 14.53 9.00 -2.65
N ILE A 773 14.74 9.34 -1.39
CA ILE A 773 15.24 10.67 -0.98
C ILE A 773 16.74 10.76 -1.23
N TYR A 774 17.49 9.72 -0.87
CA TYR A 774 18.95 9.76 -0.81
C TYR A 774 19.66 9.07 -1.98
N GLY A 775 18.95 8.24 -2.76
CA GLY A 775 19.52 7.51 -3.90
C GLY A 775 20.32 6.26 -3.53
N TYR A 776 20.27 5.81 -2.27
CA TYR A 776 20.98 4.61 -1.81
C TYR A 776 20.27 3.92 -0.64
N SER A 777 20.51 2.61 -0.46
CA SER A 777 19.90 1.82 0.61
C SER A 777 20.41 2.15 2.02
N PRO A 778 19.56 2.07 3.07
CA PRO A 778 19.96 2.37 4.44
C PRO A 778 20.92 1.30 5.00
N SER A 779 22.21 1.64 5.02
CA SER A 779 23.31 0.75 5.44
C SER A 779 23.93 1.04 6.82
N THR A 780 23.67 2.18 7.45
CA THR A 780 24.35 2.60 8.70
C THR A 780 23.36 2.82 9.85
N PRO A 781 23.82 2.76 11.12
CA PRO A 781 23.00 3.15 12.27
C PRO A 781 22.46 4.59 12.20
N VAL A 782 23.22 5.50 11.59
CA VAL A 782 22.80 6.90 11.37
C VAL A 782 21.61 6.97 10.42
N HIS A 783 21.65 6.19 9.31
CA HIS A 783 20.51 6.07 8.40
C HIS A 783 19.27 5.54 9.13
N GLN A 784 19.46 4.52 9.98
CA GLN A 784 18.35 3.95 10.74
C GLN A 784 17.77 4.93 11.78
N GLN A 785 18.62 5.73 12.44
CA GLN A 785 18.16 6.79 13.33
C GLN A 785 17.38 7.86 12.57
N HIS A 786 17.86 8.25 11.38
CA HIS A 786 17.16 9.19 10.51
C HIS A 786 15.78 8.66 10.12
N ILE A 787 15.70 7.41 9.66
CA ILE A 787 14.43 6.72 9.36
C ILE A 787 13.49 6.76 10.57
N ASN A 788 13.96 6.31 11.73
CA ASN A 788 13.15 6.24 12.95
C ASN A 788 12.62 7.60 13.41
N THR A 789 13.36 8.68 13.13
CA THR A 789 13.04 10.03 13.59
C THR A 789 12.10 10.76 12.63
N TRP A 790 12.36 10.67 11.32
CA TRP A 790 11.72 11.53 10.33
C TRP A 790 10.80 10.80 9.36
N ILE A 791 11.03 9.50 9.10
CA ILE A 791 10.27 8.72 8.11
C ILE A 791 9.23 7.83 8.80
N SER A 792 9.66 6.96 9.71
CA SER A 792 8.80 5.95 10.34
C SER A 792 7.55 6.53 11.02
N PRO A 793 7.60 7.68 11.72
CA PRO A 793 6.40 8.27 12.32
C PRO A 793 5.33 8.66 11.29
N LEU A 794 5.74 9.10 10.08
CA LEU A 794 4.83 9.49 9.00
C LEU A 794 4.31 8.27 8.25
N VAL A 795 5.17 7.29 7.94
CA VAL A 795 4.73 6.02 7.32
C VAL A 795 3.71 5.32 8.21
N HIS A 796 3.99 5.21 9.51
CA HIS A 796 3.07 4.61 10.47
C HIS A 796 1.74 5.38 10.59
N GLN A 797 1.70 6.65 10.17
CA GLN A 797 0.48 7.45 10.11
C GLN A 797 -0.19 7.44 8.74
N TYR A 798 0.50 7.24 7.62
CA TYR A 798 -0.11 7.45 6.30
C TYR A 798 -0.11 6.21 5.43
N SER A 799 0.55 5.13 5.84
CA SER A 799 0.50 3.86 5.13
C SER A 799 -0.93 3.32 5.03
N ALA A 800 -1.28 2.77 3.87
CA ALA A 800 -2.56 2.11 3.62
C ALA A 800 -2.74 0.86 4.52
N SER A 801 -1.65 0.27 5.04
CA SER A 801 -1.66 -0.78 6.07
C SER A 801 -2.58 -0.47 7.23
N GLN A 802 -2.54 0.79 7.67
CA GLN A 802 -3.21 1.23 8.89
C GLN A 802 -4.73 1.29 8.71
N ASN A 803 -5.21 1.44 7.46
CA ASN A 803 -6.63 1.44 7.13
C ASN A 803 -7.26 0.03 7.18
N ASN A 804 -6.45 -1.05 7.25
CA ASN A 804 -6.97 -2.42 7.36
C ASN A 804 -7.90 -2.60 8.56
N THR A 805 -7.48 -2.11 9.72
CA THR A 805 -8.25 -2.24 10.98
C THR A 805 -9.49 -1.35 10.96
N GLU A 806 -9.40 -0.21 10.28
CA GLU A 806 -10.51 0.75 10.10
C GLU A 806 -11.65 0.10 9.31
N GLN A 807 -11.35 -0.61 8.23
CA GLN A 807 -12.36 -1.33 7.45
C GLN A 807 -13.09 -2.42 8.27
N ASN A 808 -12.45 -2.98 9.30
CA ASN A 808 -13.06 -4.02 10.15
C ASN A 808 -13.89 -3.44 11.31
N SER A 809 -13.63 -2.21 11.72
CA SER A 809 -14.10 -1.72 13.03
C SER A 809 -14.33 -0.23 13.18
N GLY A 810 -14.13 0.56 12.13
CA GLY A 810 -14.00 2.02 12.21
C GLY A 810 -12.77 2.47 13.01
N ALA A 811 -12.01 1.56 13.62
CA ALA A 811 -10.85 1.86 14.45
C ALA A 811 -9.56 1.64 13.66
N ARG A 812 -8.75 2.68 13.52
CA ARG A 812 -7.44 2.57 12.85
C ARG A 812 -6.34 2.04 13.77
N GLY A 813 -5.28 1.50 13.20
CA GLY A 813 -3.98 1.36 13.88
C GLY A 813 -3.54 -0.09 14.13
N GLU A 814 -2.23 -0.29 14.10
CA GLU A 814 -1.62 -1.59 14.36
C GLU A 814 -1.53 -1.92 15.87
N GLN A 815 -1.77 -3.18 16.24
CA GLN A 815 -1.54 -3.69 17.60
C GLN A 815 -0.08 -4.14 17.82
N ILE A 816 0.87 -3.36 17.32
CA ILE A 816 2.29 -3.65 17.43
C ILE A 816 2.82 -3.39 18.85
N SER A 817 3.86 -4.13 19.24
CA SER A 817 4.48 -3.96 20.56
C SER A 817 5.44 -2.79 20.57
N SER A 818 5.38 -1.96 21.62
CA SER A 818 6.36 -0.90 21.88
C SER A 818 7.75 -1.44 22.23
N VAL A 819 7.88 -2.73 22.56
CA VAL A 819 9.19 -3.36 22.85
C VAL A 819 10.10 -3.37 21.63
N ILE A 820 9.52 -3.61 20.45
CA ILE A 820 10.23 -3.70 19.17
C ILE A 820 10.04 -2.46 18.29
N ASN A 821 9.15 -1.55 18.70
CA ASN A 821 8.82 -0.31 17.98
C ASN A 821 8.80 0.89 18.93
N SER A 822 9.80 1.02 19.79
CA SER A 822 9.85 2.05 20.85
C SER A 822 9.88 3.49 20.31
N HIS A 823 10.30 3.67 19.06
CA HIS A 823 10.30 4.95 18.36
C HIS A 823 8.90 5.36 17.84
N LEU A 824 7.97 4.42 17.70
CA LEU A 824 6.62 4.66 17.21
C LEU A 824 5.62 4.90 18.36
N PRO A 825 4.52 5.65 18.13
CA PRO A 825 3.43 5.83 19.09
C PRO A 825 2.52 4.58 19.24
N ALA A 826 3.13 3.39 19.32
CA ALA A 826 2.46 2.08 19.26
C ALA A 826 1.39 1.87 20.34
N LYS A 827 1.54 2.49 21.53
CA LYS A 827 0.55 2.36 22.62
C LYS A 827 -0.81 2.96 22.25
N MET A 828 -0.83 4.10 21.56
CA MET A 828 -2.06 4.78 21.16
C MET A 828 -2.79 3.99 20.07
N GLY A 829 -2.06 3.56 19.02
CA GLY A 829 -2.59 2.70 17.96
C GLY A 829 -3.17 1.39 18.50
N ARG A 830 -2.42 0.70 19.38
CA ARG A 830 -2.89 -0.54 20.03
C ARG A 830 -4.17 -0.34 20.84
N LYS A 831 -4.30 0.76 21.59
CA LYS A 831 -5.53 1.08 22.35
C LYS A 831 -6.71 1.32 21.40
N HIS A 832 -6.51 2.05 20.31
CA HIS A 832 -7.55 2.31 19.33
C HIS A 832 -8.05 1.01 18.68
N ALA A 833 -7.14 0.19 18.17
CA ALA A 833 -7.49 -1.09 17.57
C ALA A 833 -8.15 -2.06 18.58
N GLN A 834 -7.90 -1.91 19.88
CA GLN A 834 -8.61 -2.69 20.92
C GLN A 834 -10.08 -2.29 21.06
N MET A 835 -10.49 -1.10 20.61
CA MET A 835 -11.89 -0.70 20.55
C MET A 835 -12.74 -1.75 19.84
N ALA A 836 -12.27 -2.22 18.68
CA ALA A 836 -12.93 -3.25 17.86
C ALA A 836 -13.39 -4.47 18.67
N LYS A 837 -12.59 -4.87 19.67
CA LYS A 837 -12.81 -6.06 20.49
C LYS A 837 -13.55 -5.75 21.80
N ARG A 838 -13.28 -4.59 22.40
CA ARG A 838 -13.77 -4.26 23.75
C ARG A 838 -15.19 -3.69 23.78
N VAL A 839 -15.63 -3.00 22.72
CA VAL A 839 -17.00 -2.46 22.62
C VAL A 839 -18.03 -3.56 22.86
N VAL A 840 -17.91 -4.69 22.16
CA VAL A 840 -18.82 -5.84 22.32
C VAL A 840 -18.76 -6.42 23.73
N LEU A 841 -17.56 -6.55 24.31
CA LEU A 841 -17.39 -7.06 25.68
C LEU A 841 -18.00 -6.14 26.73
N LYS A 842 -17.90 -4.82 26.54
CA LYS A 842 -18.52 -3.81 27.40
C LYS A 842 -20.04 -3.81 27.24
N ALA A 843 -20.54 -3.85 26.00
CA ALA A 843 -21.97 -3.89 25.69
C ALA A 843 -22.69 -5.07 26.36
N LYS A 844 -22.02 -6.23 26.48
CA LYS A 844 -22.55 -7.41 27.21
C LYS A 844 -22.74 -7.20 28.71
N LYS A 845 -22.08 -6.21 29.31
CA LYS A 845 -22.04 -5.98 30.76
C LYS A 845 -22.85 -4.76 31.23
N ILE A 846 -23.40 -3.99 30.31
CA ILE A 846 -24.14 -2.76 30.61
C ILE A 846 -25.64 -2.93 30.34
N SER A 847 -26.45 -2.15 31.05
CA SER A 847 -27.90 -2.07 30.88
C SER A 847 -28.28 -1.08 29.77
N PRO A 848 -29.51 -1.15 29.23
CA PRO A 848 -30.00 -0.14 28.28
C PRO A 848 -30.00 1.27 28.91
N SER A 849 -29.78 2.30 28.10
CA SER A 849 -29.67 3.69 28.56
C SER A 849 -31.03 4.30 28.93
N GLU A 850 -31.01 5.42 29.66
CA GLU A 850 -32.22 6.23 29.92
C GLU A 850 -32.77 6.87 28.63
N ASN A 851 -31.92 7.15 27.63
CA ASN A 851 -32.37 7.65 26.34
C ASN A 851 -33.21 6.58 25.61
N PHE A 852 -32.75 5.33 25.62
CA PHE A 852 -33.53 4.21 25.10
C PHE A 852 -34.90 4.08 25.78
N LYS A 853 -34.96 4.20 27.12
CA LYS A 853 -36.23 4.16 27.86
C LYS A 853 -37.17 5.28 27.43
N ARG A 854 -36.67 6.53 27.32
CA ARG A 854 -37.45 7.67 26.82
C ARG A 854 -37.96 7.46 25.40
N ILE A 855 -37.16 6.88 24.51
CA ILE A 855 -37.60 6.55 23.15
C ILE A 855 -38.78 5.57 23.18
N LEU A 856 -38.74 4.54 24.03
CA LEU A 856 -39.87 3.62 24.18
C LEU A 856 -41.11 4.29 24.76
N GLU A 857 -40.96 5.20 25.73
CA GLU A 857 -42.06 5.97 26.32
C GLU A 857 -42.73 6.87 25.26
N ASP A 858 -41.94 7.63 24.50
CA ASP A 858 -42.43 8.52 23.42
C ASP A 858 -43.20 7.75 22.33
N ILE A 859 -42.78 6.51 22.06
CA ILE A 859 -43.46 5.65 21.09
C ILE A 859 -44.76 5.07 21.68
N SER A 860 -44.75 4.72 22.97
CA SER A 860 -45.92 4.19 23.67
C SER A 860 -47.05 5.21 23.83
N VAL A 861 -46.71 6.51 23.92
CA VAL A 861 -47.68 7.62 24.06
C VAL A 861 -48.36 7.99 22.73
N ASN A 862 -47.74 7.69 21.58
CA ASN A 862 -48.27 8.02 20.25
C ASN A 862 -49.08 6.88 19.59
N MET A 863 -49.35 5.79 20.31
CA MET A 863 -50.28 4.76 19.84
C MET A 863 -51.68 4.98 20.42
N PRO A 864 -52.73 5.18 19.61
CA PRO A 864 -54.07 4.94 20.11
C PRO A 864 -54.11 3.47 20.49
N PHE A 865 -54.35 3.19 21.77
CA PHE A 865 -54.75 1.84 22.18
C PHE A 865 -55.89 1.43 21.25
N PRO A 866 -55.83 0.27 20.56
CA PRO A 866 -57.06 -0.30 20.04
C PRO A 866 -57.96 -0.45 21.25
N SER A 867 -59.06 0.31 21.26
CA SER A 867 -60.08 0.18 22.29
C SER A 867 -60.39 -1.30 22.42
N THR A 868 -60.09 -1.87 23.57
CA THR A 868 -60.65 -3.15 23.97
C THR A 868 -62.14 -2.91 24.15
N GLU A 869 -62.89 -2.87 23.05
CA GLU A 869 -64.30 -3.23 23.11
C GLU A 869 -64.34 -4.73 23.38
N PRO A 870 -64.89 -5.16 24.52
CA PRO A 870 -65.16 -6.58 24.73
C PRO A 870 -66.30 -6.94 23.79
N ASN A 871 -66.01 -7.69 22.72
CA ASN A 871 -67.06 -8.35 21.94
C ASN A 871 -67.84 -9.27 22.88
N ARG A 872 -69.11 -8.91 23.10
CA ARG A 872 -70.16 -9.77 23.66
C ARG A 872 -70.62 -10.79 22.62
#